data_AF-A0A7R8Z6V4-F1
#
_entry.id   AF-A0A7R8Z6V4-F1
#
_cell.length_a   1.000
_cell.length_b   1.000
_cell.length_c   1.000
_cell.angle_alpha   90.00
_cell.angle_beta   90.00
_cell.angle_gamma   90.00
#
_symmetry.space_group_name_H-M   'P 1'
#
loop_
_entity.id
_entity.type
_entity.pdbx_description
1 polymer ?
#
loop_
_entity_poly.entity_id
_entity_poly.type
_entity_poly.pdbx_seq_one_letter_code
_entity_poly.pdbx_strand_id
1 'polypeptide(L)'
;MSANSNKSVKRDLSADIDSKHLTNGISEVDVLTDEGRKMSLRKKLKVEHSELEGKNNETQVEVDKSVIGDCNTDAGCILIPSVAKGEPSVPSEQSVTATEMSNESQVKVEFEVEDLTGLEGAAFQSRLPYNSMTDHEIECFPDVDKSSQRLLRNFLYIRNRLLQVWLENPKQQLVVEKGLRHIESPYNNDKQLVTRIHAFLDRHGFINFGVFKRVKSLPTKKHGKVIVVGAGIAGLAAARQLQQFGMDVVVLEARDRVGGRIATFRKSTFIADLGGMVVTGLGGNPVAVLSKQINMELHKINQKCPLYDSNGSAVPKEKDEMVEKEFNRLLEATNYISHELDFNTVGGKPVSLGQALEWIIQLQENNVKRKQIQHLKSVIGLQEKLKANQIQMVSLKEKIIELQKHHKDQNDTKGNKDITQEFAVRSILRDLNKACQEWDQLVEQQSEIESKLQSLESLPPSDVYLSSRDRQILDWHFANLEYANATPLTNLSLQNWDQDDDFEFTGSHLVVRNGYSCVPVAMSEGLDIKLNTAVRQLRYNKNGVEVCTTNARTNNNPITYKGDAILVTLPLGVLKQAIDSSNQNVINTIQFVPALPEWKVSAIQRLGFGNLNKVVLCFDRVFWESQNHLFGHVGSTTASRGELFLFWNLYRAPVLLALVAGDAAAIMENVSDDVIVGRCIAVLKGIFGANMVPNPRETVVTRWSADSWSRGAYSYMAVGSSGSDYDLLAAPVAPTSGDQSAESSATPRVFFAGEHTIKNYPATVHGAFLSGLREGARIANQFAGCPYAHRSLSSGHHYNTTDPPTLHRGGHLSPSTLATSLPFSGLSEMATPDHSKPDTDMDYSSTDNSDMEADTDGQGTFTMADKLGRKRKFRPHKQPQTKKTITSVTNKFDALKRADNNTTTPDDQFISLVPFHQVYKFIREVKSHDNDSVLKQQISPFADILAWRNCQVGSSESGNSRTAGISLLHEIYLGPPLGELCSFPSQ
;
A
#
# COMPACT_ATOMS: atom_id res chain seq x y z
N MET A 1 54.43 4.75 -9.77
CA MET A 1 55.84 4.78 -10.23
C MET A 1 56.27 3.36 -10.63
N SER A 2 57.41 3.20 -11.28
CA SER A 2 57.73 2.03 -12.13
C SER A 2 58.61 0.95 -11.50
N ALA A 3 58.23 -0.31 -11.69
CA ALA A 3 59.11 -1.50 -11.68
C ALA A 3 58.41 -2.62 -12.51
N ASN A 4 58.50 -2.67 -13.84
CA ASN A 4 59.63 -3.07 -14.70
C ASN A 4 59.74 -4.59 -14.95
N SER A 5 59.53 -4.96 -16.23
CA SER A 5 60.05 -6.13 -16.98
C SER A 5 59.10 -7.28 -17.38
N ASN A 6 59.20 -7.66 -18.66
CA ASN A 6 58.45 -8.73 -19.34
C ASN A 6 59.31 -9.99 -19.54
N LYS A 7 58.69 -11.18 -19.44
CA LYS A 7 58.80 -12.37 -20.34
C LYS A 7 58.07 -13.54 -19.66
N SER A 8 57.01 -14.15 -20.19
CA SER A 8 56.75 -14.71 -21.54
C SER A 8 57.48 -16.04 -21.80
N VAL A 9 56.74 -17.14 -21.64
CA VAL A 9 56.93 -18.44 -22.30
C VAL A 9 55.53 -19.00 -22.63
N LYS A 10 55.36 -19.65 -23.79
CA LYS A 10 54.14 -20.37 -24.19
C LYS A 10 54.34 -21.88 -24.09
N ARG A 11 53.31 -22.60 -23.62
CA ARG A 11 52.75 -23.88 -24.12
C ARG A 11 51.73 -24.37 -23.08
N ASP A 12 50.45 -24.58 -23.39
CA ASP A 12 49.81 -25.51 -24.36
C ASP A 12 49.50 -26.89 -23.73
N LEU A 13 48.30 -27.40 -24.02
CA LEU A 13 47.81 -28.80 -23.87
C LEU A 13 47.39 -29.35 -22.48
N SER A 14 46.07 -29.22 -22.24
CA SER A 14 45.09 -30.34 -22.12
C SER A 14 44.99 -31.26 -20.88
N ALA A 15 43.80 -31.87 -20.77
CA ALA A 15 43.36 -33.02 -19.95
C ALA A 15 42.83 -32.75 -18.53
N ASP A 16 41.50 -32.77 -18.43
CA ASP A 16 40.67 -33.65 -17.58
C ASP A 16 41.08 -33.92 -16.11
N ILE A 17 40.24 -33.47 -15.17
CA ILE A 17 40.09 -34.05 -13.83
C ILE A 17 38.59 -34.19 -13.51
N ASP A 18 38.19 -35.34 -12.97
CA ASP A 18 36.80 -35.73 -12.70
C ASP A 18 36.03 -34.82 -11.72
N SER A 19 34.76 -34.56 -12.04
CA SER A 19 33.79 -33.94 -11.13
C SER A 19 32.88 -34.99 -10.46
N LYS A 20 33.31 -35.62 -9.36
CA LYS A 20 32.43 -36.45 -8.50
C LYS A 20 32.68 -36.24 -7.00
N HIS A 21 31.56 -36.25 -6.26
CA HIS A 21 31.43 -36.25 -4.80
C HIS A 21 32.03 -35.07 -4.02
N LEU A 22 31.15 -34.11 -3.66
CA LEU A 22 30.93 -33.78 -2.24
C LEU A 22 29.54 -33.13 -2.02
N THR A 23 28.49 -33.93 -2.20
CA THR A 23 27.13 -33.60 -1.72
C THR A 23 26.98 -34.04 -0.27
N ASN A 24 26.83 -33.09 0.67
CA ASN A 24 25.95 -33.20 1.86
C ASN A 24 26.09 -31.99 2.79
N GLY A 25 24.98 -31.58 3.41
CA GLY A 25 25.00 -30.84 4.68
C GLY A 25 24.92 -29.31 4.62
N ILE A 26 23.72 -28.78 4.36
CA ILE A 26 23.03 -27.80 5.23
C ILE A 26 21.54 -27.91 4.90
N SER A 27 20.71 -28.22 5.88
CA SER A 27 19.27 -28.44 5.69
C SER A 27 18.48 -28.05 6.94
N GLU A 28 18.51 -26.75 7.27
CA GLU A 28 17.58 -26.12 8.20
C GLU A 28 16.97 -24.89 7.50
N VAL A 29 15.88 -25.14 6.77
CA VAL A 29 14.98 -24.10 6.27
C VAL A 29 13.75 -24.11 7.17
N ASP A 30 13.57 -23.07 7.98
CA ASP A 30 12.35 -22.89 8.77
C ASP A 30 11.16 -22.66 7.82
N VAL A 31 10.35 -23.71 7.65
CA VAL A 31 9.08 -23.66 6.92
C VAL A 31 8.05 -22.94 7.79
N LEU A 32 8.09 -21.61 7.78
CA LEU A 32 6.98 -20.80 8.29
C LEU A 32 5.79 -20.93 7.35
N THR A 33 4.65 -21.33 7.91
CA THR A 33 3.43 -21.69 7.18
C THR A 33 2.76 -20.50 6.49
N ASP A 34 2.25 -20.74 5.29
CA ASP A 34 1.71 -19.72 4.38
C ASP A 34 0.26 -19.34 4.70
N GLU A 35 0.03 -18.76 5.88
CA GLU A 35 -1.23 -18.11 6.24
C GLU A 35 -0.97 -16.69 6.78
N GLY A 36 -1.56 -15.68 6.13
CA GLY A 36 -1.73 -14.33 6.70
C GLY A 36 -0.87 -13.19 6.13
N ARG A 37 0.05 -13.41 5.18
CA ARG A 37 0.87 -12.32 4.60
C ARG A 37 0.16 -11.56 3.48
N LYS A 38 -0.65 -10.56 3.84
CA LYS A 38 -1.02 -9.48 2.90
C LYS A 38 0.22 -8.63 2.57
N MET A 39 0.44 -8.37 1.28
CA MET A 39 1.39 -7.35 0.80
C MET A 39 0.66 -6.35 -0.09
N SER A 40 1.03 -5.07 0.02
CA SER A 40 0.64 -4.00 -0.92
C SER A 40 0.90 -4.45 -2.37
N LEU A 41 -0.11 -4.28 -3.24
CA LEU A 41 -0.06 -4.69 -4.64
C LEU A 41 0.34 -3.57 -5.60
N ARG A 42 0.33 -2.29 -5.17
CA ARG A 42 0.96 -1.16 -5.90
C ARG A 42 2.45 -1.38 -6.19
N LYS A 43 3.09 -2.35 -5.52
CA LYS A 43 4.38 -2.94 -5.91
C LYS A 43 4.44 -3.38 -7.40
N LYS A 44 3.32 -3.64 -8.08
CA LYS A 44 3.27 -4.17 -9.46
C LYS A 44 3.42 -3.10 -10.57
N LEU A 45 4.55 -2.39 -10.55
CA LEU A 45 5.29 -2.12 -11.80
C LEU A 45 6.35 -3.21 -11.98
N LYS A 46 5.91 -4.48 -11.95
CA LYS A 46 6.79 -5.65 -11.80
C LYS A 46 7.55 -5.94 -13.09
N VAL A 47 8.87 -5.73 -13.09
CA VAL A 47 9.76 -6.06 -14.21
C VAL A 47 9.96 -7.57 -14.28
N GLU A 48 9.03 -8.29 -14.91
CA GLU A 48 9.17 -9.73 -15.11
C GLU A 48 10.15 -10.03 -16.26
N HIS A 49 11.34 -10.52 -15.91
CA HIS A 49 12.28 -11.11 -16.85
C HIS A 49 11.95 -12.58 -17.11
N SER A 50 11.31 -12.88 -18.24
CA SER A 50 11.09 -14.27 -18.68
C SER A 50 12.42 -14.95 -19.04
N GLU A 51 12.73 -16.07 -18.39
CA GLU A 51 13.85 -16.93 -18.75
C GLU A 51 13.54 -17.71 -20.04
N LEU A 52 14.50 -17.76 -20.98
CA LEU A 52 14.45 -18.59 -22.18
C LEU A 52 15.49 -19.71 -22.09
N GLU A 53 15.23 -20.71 -21.24
CA GLU A 53 15.94 -21.98 -21.35
C GLU A 53 15.43 -22.78 -22.54
N GLY A 54 16.26 -22.90 -23.59
CA GLY A 54 15.98 -23.78 -24.72
C GLY A 54 16.10 -25.25 -24.33
N LYS A 55 14.96 -25.91 -24.06
CA LYS A 55 14.91 -27.36 -23.84
C LYS A 55 14.47 -28.09 -25.10
N ASN A 56 15.45 -28.70 -25.78
CA ASN A 56 15.20 -29.71 -26.80
C ASN A 56 14.41 -30.87 -26.18
N ASN A 57 13.30 -31.25 -26.79
CA ASN A 57 12.68 -32.56 -26.60
C ASN A 57 12.43 -33.17 -27.98
N GLU A 58 13.11 -34.28 -28.26
CA GLU A 58 12.85 -35.10 -29.43
C GLU A 58 11.59 -35.95 -29.16
N THR A 59 10.57 -35.82 -30.00
CA THR A 59 9.49 -36.82 -30.06
C THR A 59 9.17 -37.13 -31.51
N GLN A 60 9.29 -38.39 -31.88
CA GLN A 60 9.08 -38.87 -33.25
C GLN A 60 7.59 -38.90 -33.59
N VAL A 61 7.24 -38.47 -34.81
CA VAL A 61 6.02 -38.88 -35.51
C VAL A 61 6.39 -39.15 -36.96
N GLU A 62 6.09 -40.37 -37.43
CA GLU A 62 6.34 -40.79 -38.81
C GLU A 62 5.27 -40.22 -39.75
N VAL A 63 5.69 -39.73 -40.93
CA VAL A 63 4.85 -39.63 -42.13
C VAL A 63 5.69 -40.09 -43.33
N ASP A 64 5.03 -40.74 -44.29
CA ASP A 64 5.66 -41.65 -45.24
C ASP A 64 6.46 -41.00 -46.39
N LYS A 65 7.23 -41.83 -47.09
CA LYS A 65 8.07 -41.45 -48.24
C LYS A 65 7.28 -41.41 -49.56
N SER A 66 7.83 -40.65 -50.53
CA SER A 66 7.75 -40.79 -52.01
C SER A 66 7.22 -39.55 -52.75
N VAL A 67 7.71 -39.18 -53.94
CA VAL A 67 8.89 -39.62 -54.73
C VAL A 67 9.34 -38.50 -55.71
N ILE A 68 10.66 -38.39 -55.92
CA ILE A 68 11.43 -37.87 -57.10
C ILE A 68 10.74 -36.92 -58.10
N GLY A 69 11.38 -35.77 -58.39
CA GLY A 69 11.12 -34.97 -59.60
C GLY A 69 12.06 -33.76 -59.75
N ASP A 70 12.94 -33.78 -60.75
CA ASP A 70 14.03 -32.80 -60.93
C ASP A 70 13.77 -31.72 -62.02
N CYS A 71 14.53 -30.62 -61.90
CA CYS A 71 15.07 -29.74 -62.96
C CYS A 71 14.22 -28.72 -63.80
N ASN A 72 14.70 -27.47 -63.76
CA ASN A 72 15.14 -26.61 -64.89
C ASN A 72 14.24 -25.66 -65.75
N THR A 73 14.74 -24.41 -65.84
CA THR A 73 14.91 -23.50 -67.01
C THR A 73 13.75 -22.72 -67.67
N ASP A 74 13.91 -21.38 -67.59
CA ASP A 74 13.96 -20.37 -68.68
C ASP A 74 12.76 -19.93 -69.56
N ALA A 75 12.41 -18.65 -69.36
CA ALA A 75 12.43 -17.54 -70.35
C ALA A 75 11.36 -17.36 -71.46
N GLY A 76 10.58 -16.27 -71.33
CA GLY A 76 10.07 -15.43 -72.44
C GLY A 76 8.78 -15.89 -73.17
N CYS A 77 8.10 -15.08 -74.00
CA CYS A 77 8.10 -13.60 -74.18
C CYS A 77 6.91 -13.15 -75.10
N ILE A 78 6.75 -11.84 -75.34
CA ILE A 78 6.30 -11.22 -76.63
C ILE A 78 4.76 -11.11 -77.01
N LEU A 79 4.33 -9.83 -77.21
CA LEU A 79 3.37 -9.24 -78.20
C LEU A 79 1.84 -8.97 -77.96
N ILE A 80 1.32 -8.07 -78.83
CA ILE A 80 0.08 -7.22 -78.84
C ILE A 80 -0.20 -6.77 -80.34
N PRO A 81 -1.14 -5.87 -80.79
CA PRO A 81 -2.28 -5.12 -80.18
C PRO A 81 -3.61 -5.02 -81.01
N SER A 82 -4.71 -4.47 -80.42
CA SER A 82 -5.84 -3.75 -81.10
C SER A 82 -6.68 -2.99 -80.03
N VAL A 83 -7.02 -1.68 -80.04
CA VAL A 83 -7.60 -0.74 -81.05
C VAL A 83 -9.12 -1.01 -81.27
N ALA A 84 -10.09 -0.09 -81.12
CA ALA A 84 -10.07 1.40 -81.12
C ALA A 84 -11.16 2.15 -80.28
N LYS A 85 -10.85 3.41 -79.90
CA LYS A 85 -11.67 4.67 -79.81
C LYS A 85 -13.05 4.73 -79.09
N GLY A 86 -13.17 5.65 -78.13
CA GLY A 86 -14.44 6.30 -77.71
C GLY A 86 -14.29 7.17 -76.44
N GLU A 87 -14.57 8.48 -76.52
CA GLU A 87 -14.43 9.49 -75.44
C GLU A 87 -15.42 10.66 -75.68
N PRO A 88 -15.68 11.59 -74.71
CA PRO A 88 -15.38 11.60 -73.28
C PRO A 88 -16.56 12.02 -72.34
N SER A 89 -16.47 11.77 -71.03
CA SER A 89 -16.90 12.74 -69.96
C SER A 89 -16.69 12.23 -68.52
N VAL A 90 -15.95 13.01 -67.71
CA VAL A 90 -15.92 13.09 -66.22
C VAL A 90 -15.72 11.78 -65.41
N PRO A 91 -14.62 11.63 -64.63
CA PRO A 91 -14.32 10.40 -63.90
C PRO A 91 -14.99 10.29 -62.52
N SER A 92 -15.33 9.06 -62.12
CA SER A 92 -15.61 8.66 -60.74
C SER A 92 -14.50 7.74 -60.23
N GLU A 93 -13.89 8.06 -59.10
CA GLU A 93 -12.75 7.31 -58.55
C GLU A 93 -13.15 5.96 -57.94
N GLN A 94 -12.50 4.87 -58.37
CA GLN A 94 -12.35 3.64 -57.57
C GLN A 94 -10.98 2.99 -57.80
N SER A 95 -10.47 2.36 -56.73
CA SER A 95 -9.38 1.38 -56.68
C SER A 95 -8.08 1.70 -57.46
N VAL A 96 -7.09 2.24 -56.74
CA VAL A 96 -5.69 1.86 -56.94
C VAL A 96 -5.32 0.91 -55.80
N THR A 97 -4.75 -0.25 -56.11
CA THR A 97 -4.32 -1.25 -55.13
C THR A 97 -3.04 -0.80 -54.42
N ALA A 98 -3.11 -0.67 -53.10
CA ALA A 98 -1.92 -0.47 -52.26
C ALA A 98 -1.26 -1.83 -51.97
N THR A 99 0.03 -1.94 -52.26
CA THR A 99 0.83 -3.15 -52.00
C THR A 99 1.05 -3.38 -50.50
N GLU A 100 1.27 -4.64 -50.13
CA GLU A 100 1.20 -5.19 -48.78
C GLU A 100 2.18 -4.55 -47.76
N MET A 101 1.63 -3.92 -46.72
CA MET A 101 2.27 -3.78 -45.40
C MET A 101 1.20 -3.86 -44.30
N SER A 102 0.53 -5.00 -44.18
CA SER A 102 -0.53 -5.23 -43.20
C SER A 102 -0.30 -6.54 -42.42
N ASN A 103 0.60 -6.50 -41.43
CA ASN A 103 0.78 -7.61 -40.48
C ASN A 103 1.01 -7.15 -39.03
N GLU A 104 0.37 -6.04 -38.63
CA GLU A 104 -0.02 -5.85 -37.23
C GLU A 104 -1.44 -6.40 -37.05
N SER A 105 -1.54 -7.59 -36.45
CA SER A 105 -2.83 -8.16 -36.07
C SER A 105 -3.53 -7.26 -35.04
N GLN A 106 -4.84 -7.10 -35.16
CA GLN A 106 -5.64 -6.49 -34.10
C GLN A 106 -5.60 -7.41 -32.88
N VAL A 107 -4.69 -7.14 -31.94
CA VAL A 107 -4.63 -7.83 -30.66
C VAL A 107 -5.95 -7.57 -29.94
N LYS A 108 -6.82 -8.59 -29.94
CA LYS A 108 -7.89 -8.67 -28.95
C LYS A 108 -7.21 -8.58 -27.59
N VAL A 109 -7.61 -7.60 -26.80
CA VAL A 109 -7.27 -7.59 -25.37
C VAL A 109 -8.08 -8.72 -24.73
N GLU A 110 -7.48 -9.91 -24.72
CA GLU A 110 -8.02 -11.04 -23.97
C GLU A 110 -7.94 -10.70 -22.48
N PHE A 111 -9.02 -10.98 -21.77
CA PHE A 111 -9.17 -10.56 -20.39
C PHE A 111 -8.41 -11.51 -19.48
N GLU A 112 -7.13 -11.19 -19.23
CA GLU A 112 -6.31 -11.78 -18.17
C GLU A 112 -6.91 -11.47 -16.79
N VAL A 113 -7.99 -12.18 -16.45
CA VAL A 113 -8.65 -12.20 -15.15
C VAL A 113 -8.96 -13.67 -14.85
N GLU A 114 -8.47 -14.17 -13.73
CA GLU A 114 -8.64 -15.58 -13.34
C GLU A 114 -10.13 -15.89 -13.05
N ASP A 115 -10.72 -16.73 -13.91
CA ASP A 115 -11.91 -17.59 -13.80
C ASP A 115 -13.24 -17.07 -13.20
N LEU A 116 -13.34 -15.82 -12.73
CA LEU A 116 -14.61 -15.24 -12.25
C LEU A 116 -15.57 -14.94 -13.41
N THR A 117 -16.36 -15.94 -13.78
CA THR A 117 -17.37 -15.88 -14.84
C THR A 117 -18.81 -15.79 -14.28
N GLY A 118 -19.80 -15.64 -15.17
CA GLY A 118 -21.22 -15.67 -14.82
C GLY A 118 -21.66 -14.61 -13.79
N LEU A 119 -22.42 -15.04 -12.79
CA LEU A 119 -23.00 -14.17 -11.75
C LEU A 119 -21.97 -13.63 -10.76
N GLU A 120 -20.91 -14.39 -10.49
CA GLU A 120 -19.85 -14.00 -9.56
C GLU A 120 -18.92 -12.98 -10.21
N GLY A 121 -18.49 -13.23 -11.46
CA GLY A 121 -17.80 -12.24 -12.29
C GLY A 121 -18.58 -10.93 -12.44
N ALA A 122 -19.91 -10.98 -12.55
CA ALA A 122 -20.76 -9.80 -12.64
C ALA A 122 -20.80 -8.97 -11.33
N ALA A 123 -20.79 -9.63 -10.17
CA ALA A 123 -20.70 -8.96 -8.86
C ALA A 123 -19.29 -8.36 -8.65
N PHE A 124 -18.24 -9.14 -8.91
CA PHE A 124 -16.84 -8.72 -8.86
C PHE A 124 -16.57 -7.49 -9.76
N GLN A 125 -17.00 -7.52 -11.03
CA GLN A 125 -16.84 -6.40 -11.97
C GLN A 125 -17.61 -5.13 -11.53
N SER A 126 -18.59 -5.30 -10.66
CA SER A 126 -19.40 -4.23 -10.06
C SER A 126 -18.87 -3.76 -8.70
N ARG A 127 -17.78 -4.35 -8.18
CA ARG A 127 -17.18 -4.12 -6.85
C ARG A 127 -18.18 -4.43 -5.72
N LEU A 128 -18.92 -5.53 -5.86
CA LEU A 128 -19.90 -6.03 -4.88
C LEU A 128 -19.56 -7.47 -4.48
N PRO A 129 -19.70 -7.86 -3.20
CA PRO A 129 -19.51 -9.23 -2.77
C PRO A 129 -20.62 -10.13 -3.33
N TYR A 130 -20.24 -11.21 -4.01
CA TYR A 130 -21.20 -12.08 -4.72
C TYR A 130 -22.28 -12.69 -3.81
N ASN A 131 -21.89 -13.11 -2.61
CA ASN A 131 -22.66 -13.94 -1.68
C ASN A 131 -23.25 -13.19 -0.47
N SER A 132 -23.07 -11.86 -0.36
CA SER A 132 -23.61 -11.03 0.72
C SER A 132 -24.15 -9.68 0.23
N MET A 133 -24.92 -9.02 1.10
CA MET A 133 -25.31 -7.62 0.92
C MET A 133 -24.25 -6.71 1.53
N THR A 134 -24.01 -5.55 0.90
CA THR A 134 -23.25 -4.44 1.46
C THR A 134 -24.11 -3.59 2.40
N ASP A 135 -23.49 -2.81 3.29
CA ASP A 135 -24.20 -1.92 4.22
C ASP A 135 -25.16 -0.96 3.49
N HIS A 136 -24.78 -0.48 2.31
CA HIS A 136 -25.59 0.38 1.44
C HIS A 136 -26.82 -0.32 0.85
N GLU A 137 -26.71 -1.63 0.59
CA GLU A 137 -27.86 -2.46 0.21
C GLU A 137 -28.75 -2.76 1.42
N ILE A 138 -28.18 -2.96 2.61
CA ILE A 138 -28.92 -3.17 3.86
C ILE A 138 -29.71 -1.90 4.23
N GLU A 139 -29.13 -0.71 4.09
CA GLU A 139 -29.83 0.58 4.28
C GLU A 139 -31.00 0.75 3.29
N CYS A 140 -30.81 0.32 2.03
CA CYS A 140 -31.82 0.46 0.98
C CYS A 140 -32.90 -0.66 0.98
N PHE A 141 -32.61 -1.81 1.59
CA PHE A 141 -33.46 -3.00 1.65
C PHE A 141 -33.48 -3.65 3.07
N PRO A 142 -33.82 -2.90 4.14
CA PRO A 142 -33.86 -3.43 5.50
C PRO A 142 -34.96 -4.49 5.71
N ASP A 143 -35.90 -4.59 4.77
CA ASP A 143 -36.92 -5.62 4.65
C ASP A 143 -36.39 -6.95 4.07
N VAL A 144 -35.22 -6.95 3.43
CA VAL A 144 -34.53 -8.14 2.93
C VAL A 144 -33.53 -8.65 3.96
N ASP A 145 -32.75 -7.76 4.58
CA ASP A 145 -31.78 -8.08 5.64
C ASP A 145 -32.43 -8.82 6.81
N LYS A 146 -33.51 -8.26 7.38
CA LYS A 146 -34.20 -8.78 8.58
C LYS A 146 -35.14 -9.97 8.31
N SER A 147 -34.91 -10.71 7.22
CA SER A 147 -35.88 -11.65 6.66
C SER A 147 -35.35 -13.09 6.58
N SER A 148 -36.12 -13.97 5.92
CA SER A 148 -35.67 -15.35 5.68
C SER A 148 -34.45 -15.41 4.76
N GLN A 149 -33.55 -16.35 5.02
CA GLN A 149 -32.40 -16.69 4.16
C GLN A 149 -32.78 -16.98 2.69
N ARG A 150 -34.04 -17.36 2.42
CA ARG A 150 -34.56 -17.52 1.06
C ARG A 150 -34.72 -16.19 0.32
N LEU A 151 -35.19 -15.14 0.99
CA LEU A 151 -35.38 -13.82 0.38
C LEU A 151 -34.02 -13.14 0.14
N LEU A 152 -33.07 -13.28 1.06
CA LEU A 152 -31.67 -12.87 0.87
C LEU A 152 -31.05 -13.54 -0.37
N ARG A 153 -31.16 -14.88 -0.51
CA ARG A 153 -30.67 -15.59 -1.70
C ARG A 153 -31.35 -15.13 -2.99
N ASN A 154 -32.66 -14.85 -2.95
CA ASN A 154 -33.37 -14.30 -4.11
C ASN A 154 -32.85 -12.90 -4.49
N PHE A 155 -32.66 -12.01 -3.52
CA PHE A 155 -32.11 -10.66 -3.74
C PHE A 155 -30.75 -10.73 -4.42
N LEU A 156 -29.82 -11.53 -3.88
CA LEU A 156 -28.46 -11.66 -4.41
C LEU A 156 -28.45 -12.22 -5.83
N TYR A 157 -29.23 -13.27 -6.11
CA TYR A 157 -29.36 -13.81 -7.47
C TYR A 157 -29.90 -12.75 -8.45
N ILE A 158 -31.00 -12.07 -8.09
CA ILE A 158 -31.63 -11.04 -8.94
C ILE A 158 -30.66 -9.90 -9.23
N ARG A 159 -29.96 -9.40 -8.20
CA ARG A 159 -28.93 -8.37 -8.31
C ARG A 159 -27.83 -8.81 -9.28
N ASN A 160 -27.19 -9.95 -9.01
CA ASN A 160 -26.06 -10.44 -9.77
C ASN A 160 -26.45 -10.71 -11.24
N ARG A 161 -27.67 -11.20 -11.48
CA ARG A 161 -28.21 -11.41 -12.84
C ARG A 161 -28.50 -10.11 -13.59
N LEU A 162 -29.01 -9.08 -12.92
CA LEU A 162 -29.20 -7.75 -13.53
C LEU A 162 -27.87 -7.06 -13.86
N LEU A 163 -26.85 -7.21 -13.00
CA LEU A 163 -25.48 -6.77 -13.28
C LEU A 163 -24.92 -7.48 -14.52
N GLN A 164 -25.05 -8.81 -14.58
CA GLN A 164 -24.56 -9.63 -15.70
C GLN A 164 -25.16 -9.15 -17.03
N VAL A 165 -26.49 -9.04 -17.12
CA VAL A 165 -27.21 -8.65 -18.35
C VAL A 165 -26.88 -7.22 -18.81
N TRP A 166 -26.42 -6.34 -17.90
CA TRP A 166 -25.85 -5.04 -18.26
C TRP A 166 -24.41 -5.16 -18.78
N LEU A 167 -23.54 -5.90 -18.10
CA LEU A 167 -22.12 -6.04 -18.44
C LEU A 167 -21.88 -6.83 -19.75
N GLU A 168 -22.82 -7.68 -20.15
CA GLU A 168 -22.89 -8.36 -21.44
C GLU A 168 -23.17 -7.40 -22.60
N ASN A 169 -24.00 -6.36 -22.40
CA ASN A 169 -24.30 -5.35 -23.43
C ASN A 169 -24.50 -3.94 -22.85
N PRO A 170 -23.41 -3.26 -22.43
CA PRO A 170 -23.49 -1.93 -21.85
C PRO A 170 -23.70 -0.82 -22.90
N LYS A 171 -23.83 -1.16 -24.19
CA LYS A 171 -24.15 -0.21 -25.27
C LYS A 171 -25.64 0.14 -25.35
N GLN A 172 -26.51 -0.56 -24.63
CA GLN A 172 -27.96 -0.35 -24.63
C GLN A 172 -28.51 -0.31 -23.20
N GLN A 173 -29.44 0.62 -22.93
CA GLN A 173 -30.13 0.69 -21.63
C GLN A 173 -30.80 -0.64 -21.25
N LEU A 174 -30.44 -1.19 -20.10
CA LEU A 174 -31.16 -2.27 -19.43
C LEU A 174 -32.40 -1.69 -18.74
N VAL A 175 -33.56 -1.84 -19.37
CA VAL A 175 -34.86 -1.52 -18.78
C VAL A 175 -35.42 -2.71 -17.98
N VAL A 176 -36.21 -2.47 -16.94
CA VAL A 176 -36.76 -3.52 -16.05
C VAL A 176 -37.52 -4.60 -16.82
N GLU A 177 -38.21 -4.25 -17.90
CA GLU A 177 -38.97 -5.17 -18.75
C GLU A 177 -38.07 -6.11 -19.58
N LYS A 178 -36.80 -5.75 -19.79
CA LYS A 178 -35.76 -6.62 -20.35
C LYS A 178 -35.15 -7.48 -19.24
N GLY A 179 -34.82 -6.88 -18.09
CA GLY A 179 -34.27 -7.59 -16.92
C GLY A 179 -35.15 -8.75 -16.45
N LEU A 180 -36.45 -8.50 -16.27
CA LEU A 180 -37.45 -9.52 -15.89
C LEU A 180 -37.51 -10.74 -16.83
N ARG A 181 -37.11 -10.61 -18.11
CA ARG A 181 -37.10 -11.72 -19.09
C ARG A 181 -35.84 -12.58 -19.02
N HIS A 182 -34.78 -12.10 -18.36
CA HIS A 182 -33.49 -12.80 -18.22
C HIS A 182 -33.32 -13.42 -16.81
N ILE A 183 -34.31 -13.22 -15.93
CA ILE A 183 -34.40 -13.80 -14.60
C ILE A 183 -35.34 -15.01 -14.69
N GLU A 184 -34.88 -16.15 -14.17
CA GLU A 184 -35.59 -17.43 -14.27
C GLU A 184 -36.56 -17.64 -13.09
N SER A 185 -37.44 -18.65 -13.20
CA SER A 185 -38.26 -19.10 -12.08
C SER A 185 -37.38 -19.87 -11.09
N PRO A 186 -37.52 -19.69 -9.75
CA PRO A 186 -38.58 -18.96 -9.06
C PRO A 186 -38.32 -17.47 -8.82
N TYR A 187 -37.16 -16.94 -9.24
CA TYR A 187 -36.69 -15.60 -8.90
C TYR A 187 -37.49 -14.47 -9.57
N ASN A 188 -38.06 -14.71 -10.75
CA ASN A 188 -38.88 -13.74 -11.49
C ASN A 188 -40.34 -13.61 -11.00
N ASN A 189 -40.76 -14.43 -10.02
CA ASN A 189 -42.11 -14.37 -9.47
C ASN A 189 -42.38 -13.05 -8.71
N ASP A 190 -41.42 -12.60 -7.89
CA ASP A 190 -41.52 -11.30 -7.22
C ASP A 190 -41.04 -10.16 -8.14
N LYS A 191 -41.98 -9.71 -8.98
CA LYS A 191 -41.77 -8.58 -9.88
C LYS A 191 -41.53 -7.26 -9.14
N GLN A 192 -41.96 -7.12 -7.89
CA GLN A 192 -41.74 -5.90 -7.10
C GLN A 192 -40.29 -5.85 -6.60
N LEU A 193 -39.77 -6.95 -6.05
CA LEU A 193 -38.36 -7.08 -5.66
C LEU A 193 -37.43 -6.85 -6.86
N VAL A 194 -37.69 -7.48 -8.01
CA VAL A 194 -36.92 -7.25 -9.25
C VAL A 194 -36.95 -5.78 -9.67
N THR A 195 -38.12 -5.12 -9.58
CA THR A 195 -38.25 -3.70 -9.94
C THR A 195 -37.48 -2.80 -8.97
N ARG A 196 -37.51 -3.08 -7.66
CA ARG A 196 -36.75 -2.33 -6.66
C ARG A 196 -35.24 -2.51 -6.83
N ILE A 197 -34.76 -3.74 -7.03
CA ILE A 197 -33.33 -4.02 -7.25
C ILE A 197 -32.86 -3.35 -8.56
N HIS A 198 -33.63 -3.46 -9.64
CA HIS A 198 -33.33 -2.74 -10.89
C HIS A 198 -33.22 -1.23 -10.68
N ALA A 199 -34.19 -0.62 -9.97
CA ALA A 199 -34.21 0.81 -9.69
C ALA A 199 -33.10 1.27 -8.73
N PHE A 200 -32.63 0.41 -7.83
CA PHE A 200 -31.44 0.64 -6.99
C PHE A 200 -30.16 0.62 -7.83
N LEU A 201 -29.96 -0.41 -8.66
CA LEU A 201 -28.77 -0.53 -9.51
C LEU A 201 -28.69 0.59 -10.56
N ASP A 202 -29.83 1.03 -11.10
CA ASP A 202 -29.95 2.18 -12.02
C ASP A 202 -29.65 3.51 -11.30
N ARG A 203 -30.24 3.72 -10.10
CA ARG A 203 -30.04 4.94 -9.30
C ARG A 203 -28.58 5.13 -8.88
N HIS A 204 -27.93 4.08 -8.36
CA HIS A 204 -26.56 4.14 -7.86
C HIS A 204 -25.49 3.93 -8.95
N GLY A 205 -25.89 3.75 -10.21
CA GLY A 205 -24.96 3.68 -11.34
C GLY A 205 -24.15 2.38 -11.41
N PHE A 206 -24.71 1.25 -10.94
CA PHE A 206 -24.17 -0.08 -11.17
C PHE A 206 -24.56 -0.62 -12.57
N ILE A 207 -25.73 -0.21 -13.06
CA ILE A 207 -26.18 -0.41 -14.45
C ILE A 207 -26.53 0.94 -15.08
N ASN A 208 -26.73 0.99 -16.41
CA ASN A 208 -27.20 2.18 -17.13
C ASN A 208 -26.39 3.45 -16.87
N PHE A 209 -25.06 3.31 -16.77
CA PHE A 209 -24.13 4.43 -16.62
C PHE A 209 -23.31 4.66 -17.90
N GLY A 210 -22.71 5.85 -18.02
CA GLY A 210 -21.80 6.18 -19.13
C GLY A 210 -22.50 6.59 -20.42
N VAL A 211 -22.08 6.01 -21.56
CA VAL A 211 -22.52 6.37 -22.91
C VAL A 211 -23.19 5.16 -23.58
N PHE A 212 -24.52 5.17 -23.68
CA PHE A 212 -25.28 4.04 -24.21
C PHE A 212 -26.55 4.50 -24.92
N LYS A 213 -27.05 3.66 -25.85
CA LYS A 213 -28.32 3.89 -26.55
C LYS A 213 -29.48 3.74 -25.57
N ARG A 214 -30.16 4.85 -25.30
CA ARG A 214 -31.35 4.91 -24.44
C ARG A 214 -32.53 4.21 -25.11
N VAL A 215 -33.37 3.53 -24.33
CA VAL A 215 -34.56 2.80 -24.80
C VAL A 215 -35.85 3.54 -24.44
N LYS A 216 -35.90 4.14 -23.25
CA LYS A 216 -36.96 5.08 -22.84
C LYS A 216 -36.45 6.51 -23.02
N SER A 217 -37.27 7.44 -23.53
CA SER A 217 -36.88 8.85 -23.63
C SER A 217 -36.57 9.44 -22.25
N LEU A 218 -35.78 10.53 -22.20
CA LEU A 218 -35.58 11.28 -20.96
C LEU A 218 -36.93 11.79 -20.41
N PRO A 219 -37.10 11.90 -19.08
CA PRO A 219 -38.30 12.51 -18.49
C PRO A 219 -38.46 13.97 -18.94
N THR A 220 -39.66 14.33 -19.40
CA THR A 220 -39.99 15.71 -19.81
C THR A 220 -40.26 16.63 -18.61
N LYS A 221 -40.88 16.09 -17.55
CA LYS A 221 -40.99 16.78 -16.26
C LYS A 221 -39.65 16.75 -15.54
N LYS A 222 -39.14 17.92 -15.18
CA LYS A 222 -37.90 18.05 -14.38
C LYS A 222 -38.21 18.06 -12.88
N HIS A 223 -37.37 17.42 -12.07
CA HIS A 223 -37.55 17.17 -10.64
C HIS A 223 -36.78 18.12 -9.70
N GLY A 224 -36.11 19.13 -10.26
CA GLY A 224 -35.26 20.07 -9.53
C GLY A 224 -34.06 20.46 -10.39
N LYS A 225 -33.30 21.48 -9.97
CA LYS A 225 -32.20 22.04 -10.75
C LYS A 225 -30.86 21.98 -10.02
N VAL A 226 -29.89 21.31 -10.62
CA VAL A 226 -28.54 21.10 -10.07
C VAL A 226 -27.52 21.90 -10.87
N ILE A 227 -26.65 22.61 -10.16
CA ILE A 227 -25.50 23.32 -10.76
C ILE A 227 -24.24 22.51 -10.44
N VAL A 228 -23.60 21.96 -11.46
CA VAL A 228 -22.36 21.18 -11.33
C VAL A 228 -21.17 22.10 -11.59
N VAL A 229 -20.23 22.16 -10.65
CA VAL A 229 -19.01 22.98 -10.76
C VAL A 229 -17.85 22.09 -11.16
N GLY A 230 -17.34 22.30 -12.38
CA GLY A 230 -16.31 21.49 -13.04
C GLY A 230 -16.88 20.47 -14.03
N ALA A 231 -16.36 20.45 -15.26
CA ALA A 231 -16.60 19.43 -16.28
C ALA A 231 -15.47 18.38 -16.32
N GLY A 232 -14.87 18.09 -15.16
CA GLY A 232 -14.06 16.89 -14.95
C GLY A 232 -14.93 15.62 -14.97
N ILE A 233 -14.29 14.44 -15.01
CA ILE A 233 -15.02 13.17 -15.16
C ILE A 233 -16.07 12.91 -14.07
N ALA A 234 -15.83 13.38 -12.83
CA ALA A 234 -16.80 13.33 -11.72
C ALA A 234 -18.06 14.16 -12.03
N GLY A 235 -17.90 15.43 -12.41
CA GLY A 235 -19.00 16.33 -12.76
C GLY A 235 -19.78 15.85 -13.98
N LEU A 236 -19.09 15.34 -15.00
CA LEU A 236 -19.72 14.75 -16.19
C LEU A 236 -20.52 13.48 -15.86
N ALA A 237 -19.98 12.57 -15.05
CA ALA A 237 -20.68 11.35 -14.62
C ALA A 237 -21.95 11.68 -13.81
N ALA A 238 -21.84 12.59 -12.85
CA ALA A 238 -22.98 13.09 -12.10
C ALA A 238 -24.03 13.75 -13.00
N ALA A 239 -23.60 14.64 -13.91
CA ALA A 239 -24.51 15.35 -14.80
C ALA A 239 -25.32 14.42 -15.72
N ARG A 240 -24.70 13.36 -16.26
CA ARG A 240 -25.42 12.34 -17.04
C ARG A 240 -26.44 11.58 -16.19
N GLN A 241 -26.09 11.15 -14.98
CA GLN A 241 -27.01 10.46 -14.06
C GLN A 241 -28.19 11.38 -13.67
N LEU A 242 -27.91 12.63 -13.28
CA LEU A 242 -28.93 13.60 -12.88
C LEU A 242 -29.90 13.93 -14.03
N GLN A 243 -29.39 14.12 -15.25
CA GLN A 243 -30.23 14.30 -16.44
C GLN A 243 -31.09 13.04 -16.70
N GLN A 244 -30.51 11.84 -16.56
CA GLN A 244 -31.20 10.56 -16.70
C GLN A 244 -32.33 10.37 -15.68
N PHE A 245 -32.15 10.84 -14.44
CA PHE A 245 -33.18 10.86 -13.40
C PHE A 245 -34.17 12.02 -13.53
N GLY A 246 -34.14 12.77 -14.65
CA GLY A 246 -35.08 13.84 -14.92
C GLY A 246 -34.84 15.11 -14.11
N MET A 247 -33.59 15.47 -13.83
CA MET A 247 -33.25 16.76 -13.23
C MET A 247 -32.80 17.77 -14.30
N ASP A 248 -32.98 19.07 -14.01
CA ASP A 248 -32.34 20.14 -14.77
C ASP A 248 -30.87 20.24 -14.34
N VAL A 249 -29.94 20.26 -15.29
CA VAL A 249 -28.50 20.23 -15.00
C VAL A 249 -27.78 21.22 -15.89
N VAL A 250 -26.98 22.10 -15.27
CA VAL A 250 -25.99 22.93 -15.95
C VAL A 250 -24.62 22.68 -15.35
N VAL A 251 -23.62 22.46 -16.20
CA VAL A 251 -22.22 22.26 -15.81
C VAL A 251 -21.45 23.56 -16.09
N LEU A 252 -20.72 24.06 -15.10
CA LEU A 252 -19.93 25.29 -15.18
C LEU A 252 -18.44 24.93 -15.14
N GLU A 253 -17.71 25.21 -16.22
CA GLU A 253 -16.30 24.86 -16.39
C GLU A 253 -15.48 26.12 -16.69
N ALA A 254 -14.42 26.33 -15.93
CA ALA A 254 -13.56 27.50 -16.07
C ALA A 254 -12.68 27.42 -17.33
N ARG A 255 -12.29 26.22 -17.74
CA ARG A 255 -11.48 25.98 -18.94
C ARG A 255 -12.30 26.12 -20.23
N ASP A 256 -11.59 26.20 -21.34
CA ASP A 256 -12.11 26.13 -22.71
C ASP A 256 -12.41 24.69 -23.18
N ARG A 257 -12.20 23.70 -22.32
CA ARG A 257 -12.35 22.26 -22.60
C ARG A 257 -12.92 21.49 -21.39
N VAL A 258 -13.54 20.35 -21.67
CA VAL A 258 -13.93 19.36 -20.65
C VAL A 258 -12.74 18.52 -20.17
N GLY A 259 -12.98 17.64 -19.19
CA GLY A 259 -12.04 16.61 -18.71
C GLY A 259 -11.13 17.04 -17.56
N GLY A 260 -10.86 18.34 -17.39
CA GLY A 260 -10.03 18.86 -16.29
C GLY A 260 -8.62 18.25 -16.30
N ARG A 261 -8.32 17.41 -15.30
CA ARG A 261 -7.06 16.65 -15.18
C ARG A 261 -6.94 15.45 -16.13
N ILE A 262 -8.00 15.10 -16.87
CA ILE A 262 -7.88 14.31 -18.11
C ILE A 262 -7.60 15.32 -19.23
N ALA A 263 -6.37 15.36 -19.70
CA ALA A 263 -5.88 16.37 -20.63
C ALA A 263 -4.93 15.74 -21.65
N THR A 264 -5.29 15.81 -22.94
CA THR A 264 -4.50 15.29 -24.05
C THR A 264 -4.00 16.44 -24.92
N PHE A 265 -2.69 16.53 -25.13
CA PHE A 265 -2.09 17.31 -26.21
C PHE A 265 -2.34 16.61 -27.55
N ARG A 266 -2.79 17.36 -28.56
CA ARG A 266 -3.01 16.89 -29.93
C ARG A 266 -2.51 17.95 -30.92
N LYS A 267 -1.53 17.61 -31.76
CA LYS A 267 -1.02 18.50 -32.82
C LYS A 267 -0.49 17.69 -33.99
N SER A 268 -1.04 17.88 -35.18
CA SER A 268 -0.81 17.00 -36.33
C SER A 268 -1.06 15.53 -35.92
N THR A 269 -0.15 14.60 -36.22
CA THR A 269 -0.20 13.19 -35.82
C THR A 269 0.19 12.93 -34.36
N PHE A 270 0.71 13.92 -33.63
CA PHE A 270 1.14 13.73 -32.25
C PHE A 270 -0.03 13.76 -31.26
N ILE A 271 -0.08 12.77 -30.39
CA ILE A 271 -1.04 12.61 -29.28
C ILE A 271 -0.23 12.29 -28.03
N ALA A 272 -0.48 12.99 -26.92
CA ALA A 272 0.14 12.70 -25.61
C ALA A 272 -0.78 13.12 -24.45
N ASP A 273 -0.96 12.28 -23.44
CA ASP A 273 -1.75 12.64 -22.25
C ASP A 273 -0.89 13.33 -21.19
N LEU A 274 -1.16 14.62 -20.99
CA LEU A 274 -0.50 15.52 -20.03
C LEU A 274 -0.88 15.19 -18.58
N GLY A 275 -2.08 14.63 -18.38
CA GLY A 275 -2.63 14.25 -17.08
C GLY A 275 -2.79 12.73 -16.94
N GLY A 276 -3.99 12.28 -16.54
CA GLY A 276 -4.29 10.85 -16.47
C GLY A 276 -4.10 10.15 -17.83
N MET A 277 -3.28 9.10 -17.88
CA MET A 277 -2.95 8.35 -19.11
C MET A 277 -3.14 6.82 -18.99
N VAL A 278 -3.15 6.28 -17.76
CA VAL A 278 -3.19 4.84 -17.48
C VAL A 278 -4.58 4.40 -17.00
N VAL A 279 -4.99 3.21 -17.42
CA VAL A 279 -6.09 2.43 -16.85
C VAL A 279 -5.46 1.31 -16.02
N THR A 280 -5.58 1.42 -14.69
CA THR A 280 -5.08 0.44 -13.71
C THR A 280 -6.05 -0.73 -13.62
N GLY A 281 -5.71 -1.87 -14.23
CA GLY A 281 -6.55 -3.07 -14.28
C GLY A 281 -7.88 -2.89 -15.04
N LEU A 282 -8.55 -4.01 -15.33
CA LEU A 282 -9.90 -4.02 -15.89
C LEU A 282 -10.90 -4.82 -15.04
N GLY A 283 -10.44 -5.83 -14.30
CA GLY A 283 -11.27 -6.58 -13.37
C GLY A 283 -11.72 -5.70 -12.20
N GLY A 284 -13.03 -5.53 -12.04
CA GLY A 284 -13.62 -4.58 -11.08
C GLY A 284 -13.64 -3.11 -11.55
N ASN A 285 -12.93 -2.75 -12.62
CA ASN A 285 -12.80 -1.35 -13.06
C ASN A 285 -14.03 -0.86 -13.86
N PRO A 286 -14.71 0.25 -13.47
CA PRO A 286 -15.81 0.81 -14.28
C PRO A 286 -15.36 1.31 -15.66
N VAL A 287 -14.07 1.61 -15.85
CA VAL A 287 -13.53 1.99 -17.17
C VAL A 287 -13.61 0.82 -18.17
N ALA A 288 -13.66 -0.44 -17.72
CA ALA A 288 -13.91 -1.60 -18.59
C ALA A 288 -15.33 -1.63 -19.20
N VAL A 289 -16.27 -0.86 -18.62
CA VAL A 289 -17.59 -0.63 -19.22
C VAL A 289 -17.53 0.56 -20.18
N LEU A 290 -16.81 1.63 -19.81
CA LEU A 290 -16.61 2.80 -20.67
C LEU A 290 -15.84 2.47 -21.95
N SER A 291 -14.85 1.57 -21.92
CA SER A 291 -14.11 1.12 -23.11
C SER A 291 -14.92 0.19 -24.03
N LYS A 292 -15.96 -0.46 -23.52
CA LYS A 292 -16.97 -1.13 -24.35
C LYS A 292 -17.94 -0.13 -25.00
N GLN A 293 -18.16 1.03 -24.39
CA GLN A 293 -19.11 2.05 -24.84
C GLN A 293 -18.49 3.07 -25.83
N ILE A 294 -17.26 3.50 -25.55
CA ILE A 294 -16.50 4.56 -26.23
C ILE A 294 -15.34 3.91 -26.98
N ASN A 295 -14.96 4.46 -28.14
CA ASN A 295 -13.80 3.97 -28.90
C ASN A 295 -12.48 4.34 -28.19
N MET A 296 -12.09 3.54 -27.19
CA MET A 296 -10.83 3.67 -26.44
C MET A 296 -9.80 2.68 -26.99
N GLU A 297 -8.68 3.18 -27.52
CA GLU A 297 -7.57 2.30 -27.94
C GLU A 297 -6.74 1.88 -26.72
N LEU A 298 -7.22 0.89 -25.97
CA LEU A 298 -6.49 0.33 -24.83
C LEU A 298 -5.33 -0.56 -25.32
N HIS A 299 -4.13 -0.34 -24.76
CA HIS A 299 -2.96 -1.17 -25.04
C HIS A 299 -2.24 -1.57 -23.74
N LYS A 300 -1.98 -2.87 -23.55
CA LYS A 300 -1.23 -3.41 -22.39
C LYS A 300 0.14 -2.74 -22.27
N ILE A 301 0.54 -2.41 -21.06
CA ILE A 301 1.86 -1.84 -20.76
C ILE A 301 2.82 -3.00 -20.48
N ASN A 302 3.79 -3.23 -21.37
CA ASN A 302 4.97 -4.05 -21.08
C ASN A 302 5.70 -3.41 -19.88
N GLN A 303 5.93 -4.18 -18.82
CA GLN A 303 6.53 -3.67 -17.58
C GLN A 303 8.05 -3.54 -17.64
N LYS A 304 8.72 -4.18 -18.61
CA LYS A 304 10.19 -4.15 -18.75
C LYS A 304 10.71 -2.72 -18.81
N CYS A 305 11.47 -2.33 -17.79
CA CYS A 305 11.99 -0.98 -17.59
C CYS A 305 13.52 -1.02 -17.33
N PRO A 306 14.38 -1.08 -18.37
CA PRO A 306 15.82 -1.02 -18.15
C PRO A 306 16.22 0.32 -17.52
N LEU A 307 17.07 0.27 -16.48
CA LEU A 307 17.64 1.44 -15.84
C LEU A 307 18.99 1.83 -16.48
N TYR A 308 19.24 3.13 -16.57
CA TYR A 308 20.51 3.70 -17.02
C TYR A 308 21.09 4.63 -15.94
N ASP A 309 22.36 4.45 -15.60
CA ASP A 309 23.12 5.36 -14.73
C ASP A 309 23.19 6.77 -15.35
N SER A 310 23.48 7.79 -14.52
CA SER A 310 23.66 9.17 -14.98
C SER A 310 24.84 9.41 -15.93
N ASN A 311 25.65 8.38 -16.22
CA ASN A 311 26.66 8.37 -17.28
C ASN A 311 26.16 7.81 -18.62
N GLY A 312 24.89 7.39 -18.71
CA GLY A 312 24.27 6.79 -19.90
C GLY A 312 24.40 5.27 -20.01
N SER A 313 25.15 4.60 -19.13
CA SER A 313 25.36 3.15 -19.17
C SER A 313 24.19 2.39 -18.53
N ALA A 314 23.80 1.24 -19.10
CA ALA A 314 22.77 0.39 -18.50
C ALA A 314 23.22 -0.19 -17.14
N VAL A 315 22.30 -0.26 -16.19
CA VAL A 315 22.49 -0.96 -14.91
C VAL A 315 22.54 -2.48 -15.17
N PRO A 316 23.52 -3.23 -14.64
CA PRO A 316 23.56 -4.69 -14.77
C PRO A 316 22.33 -5.32 -14.13
N LYS A 317 21.69 -6.29 -14.81
CA LYS A 317 20.47 -6.97 -14.35
C LYS A 317 20.55 -7.44 -12.89
N GLU A 318 21.67 -8.08 -12.50
CA GLU A 318 21.92 -8.55 -11.14
C GLU A 318 21.85 -7.43 -10.08
N LYS A 319 22.25 -6.20 -10.43
CA LYS A 319 22.19 -5.04 -9.55
C LYS A 319 20.79 -4.42 -9.49
N ASP A 320 20.08 -4.42 -10.62
CA ASP A 320 18.68 -4.00 -10.71
C ASP A 320 17.81 -4.88 -9.77
N GLU A 321 17.85 -6.21 -9.97
CA GLU A 321 17.10 -7.18 -9.18
C GLU A 321 17.52 -7.19 -7.69
N MET A 322 18.82 -7.00 -7.38
CA MET A 322 19.30 -6.90 -6.00
C MET A 322 18.73 -5.67 -5.27
N VAL A 323 18.71 -4.50 -5.93
CA VAL A 323 18.25 -3.25 -5.32
C VAL A 323 16.71 -3.19 -5.29
N GLU A 324 16.00 -3.68 -6.30
CA GLU A 324 14.54 -3.79 -6.26
C GLU A 324 14.08 -4.70 -5.11
N LYS A 325 14.76 -5.84 -4.90
CA LYS A 325 14.48 -6.75 -3.78
C LYS A 325 14.70 -6.08 -2.42
N GLU A 326 15.76 -5.29 -2.28
CA GLU A 326 16.05 -4.59 -1.03
C GLU A 326 15.10 -3.41 -0.78
N PHE A 327 14.69 -2.67 -1.83
CA PHE A 327 13.61 -1.68 -1.78
C PHE A 327 12.30 -2.28 -1.27
N ASN A 328 11.90 -3.44 -1.80
CA ASN A 328 10.71 -4.16 -1.35
C ASN A 328 10.82 -4.60 0.12
N ARG A 329 12.00 -5.08 0.55
CA ARG A 329 12.28 -5.47 1.94
C ARG A 329 12.24 -4.27 2.90
N LEU A 330 12.67 -3.09 2.45
CA LEU A 330 12.56 -1.85 3.23
C LEU A 330 11.10 -1.43 3.44
N LEU A 331 10.23 -1.57 2.44
CA LEU A 331 8.78 -1.32 2.58
C LEU A 331 8.09 -2.36 3.49
N GLU A 332 8.47 -3.63 3.40
CA GLU A 332 7.98 -4.65 4.34
C GLU A 332 8.41 -4.33 5.79
N ALA A 333 9.61 -3.79 5.98
CA ALA A 333 10.08 -3.32 7.28
C ALA A 333 9.35 -2.05 7.76
N THR A 334 8.93 -1.13 6.88
CA THR A 334 8.10 0.03 7.30
C THR A 334 6.73 -0.41 7.79
N ASN A 335 6.09 -1.35 7.09
CA ASN A 335 4.78 -1.86 7.49
C ASN A 335 4.88 -2.70 8.78
N TYR A 336 5.97 -3.44 8.98
CA TYR A 336 6.26 -4.12 10.26
C TYR A 336 6.36 -3.13 11.43
N ILE A 337 7.16 -2.06 11.33
CA ILE A 337 7.28 -1.12 12.45
C ILE A 337 5.99 -0.30 12.67
N SER A 338 5.19 -0.07 11.62
CA SER A 338 3.89 0.61 11.74
C SER A 338 2.84 -0.25 12.46
N HIS A 339 2.68 -1.51 12.09
CA HIS A 339 1.58 -2.34 12.60
C HIS A 339 1.96 -3.23 13.80
N GLU A 340 3.16 -3.81 13.83
CA GLU A 340 3.57 -4.74 14.89
C GLU A 340 4.25 -4.04 16.08
N LEU A 341 4.88 -2.89 15.85
CA LEU A 341 5.55 -2.10 16.89
C LEU A 341 4.81 -0.80 17.27
N ASP A 342 3.70 -0.48 16.58
CA ASP A 342 2.94 0.77 16.70
C ASP A 342 3.81 2.04 16.64
N PHE A 343 4.85 2.03 15.78
CA PHE A 343 5.83 3.12 15.67
C PHE A 343 5.32 4.29 14.82
N ASN A 344 4.06 4.67 15.04
CA ASN A 344 3.31 5.63 14.22
C ASN A 344 3.45 7.09 14.69
N THR A 345 3.98 7.32 15.90
CA THR A 345 4.28 8.68 16.42
C THR A 345 5.64 8.76 17.12
N VAL A 346 6.32 9.90 16.97
CA VAL A 346 7.57 10.23 17.67
C VAL A 346 7.48 11.67 18.18
N GLY A 347 7.74 11.88 19.48
CA GLY A 347 7.66 13.21 20.11
C GLY A 347 6.28 13.88 19.99
N GLY A 348 5.20 13.09 20.00
CA GLY A 348 3.83 13.57 19.82
C GLY A 348 3.46 13.95 18.38
N LYS A 349 4.32 13.69 17.39
CA LYS A 349 4.07 13.95 15.96
C LYS A 349 3.92 12.63 15.19
N PRO A 350 2.98 12.51 14.25
CA PRO A 350 2.88 11.34 13.38
C PRO A 350 4.11 11.17 12.48
N VAL A 351 4.46 9.93 12.20
CA VAL A 351 5.65 9.55 11.42
C VAL A 351 5.35 9.49 9.91
N SER A 352 6.31 9.93 9.10
CA SER A 352 6.26 9.77 7.64
C SER A 352 6.93 8.49 7.15
N LEU A 353 6.48 7.99 5.99
CA LEU A 353 7.11 6.85 5.31
C LEU A 353 8.60 7.13 5.01
N GLY A 354 8.94 8.35 4.60
CA GLY A 354 10.33 8.76 4.34
C GLY A 354 11.23 8.71 5.58
N GLN A 355 10.72 9.13 6.75
CA GLN A 355 11.47 8.98 8.02
C GLN A 355 11.66 7.51 8.40
N ALA A 356 10.61 6.71 8.26
CA ALA A 356 10.64 5.28 8.58
C ALA A 356 11.69 4.53 7.74
N LEU A 357 11.70 4.75 6.42
CA LEU A 357 12.69 4.17 5.49
C LEU A 357 14.14 4.54 5.88
N GLU A 358 14.39 5.83 6.12
CA GLU A 358 15.73 6.33 6.46
C GLU A 358 16.22 5.79 7.82
N TRP A 359 15.34 5.68 8.82
CA TRP A 359 15.66 5.01 10.09
C TRP A 359 15.96 3.51 9.92
N ILE A 360 15.22 2.79 9.07
CA ILE A 360 15.48 1.36 8.81
C ILE A 360 16.82 1.16 8.10
N ILE A 361 17.15 2.01 7.12
CA ILE A 361 18.45 2.03 6.43
C ILE A 361 19.59 2.23 7.44
N GLN A 362 19.48 3.23 8.32
CA GLN A 362 20.46 3.50 9.37
C GLN A 362 20.61 2.32 10.36
N LEU A 363 19.53 1.59 10.66
CA LEU A 363 19.57 0.36 11.44
C LEU A 363 20.27 -0.79 10.68
N GLN A 364 20.13 -0.90 9.35
CA GLN A 364 20.85 -1.91 8.57
C GLN A 364 22.36 -1.61 8.54
N GLU A 365 22.75 -0.35 8.34
CA GLU A 365 24.15 0.06 8.44
C GLU A 365 24.75 -0.22 9.82
N ASN A 366 24.00 0.06 10.89
CA ASN A 366 24.42 -0.20 12.27
C ASN A 366 24.62 -1.72 12.48
N ASN A 367 23.76 -2.56 11.91
CA ASN A 367 23.88 -4.01 11.93
C ASN A 367 25.15 -4.50 11.20
N VAL A 368 25.46 -3.96 10.02
CA VAL A 368 26.72 -4.28 9.30
C VAL A 368 27.95 -3.91 10.14
N LYS A 369 28.00 -2.68 10.68
CA LYS A 369 29.07 -2.21 11.57
C LYS A 369 29.21 -3.08 12.83
N ARG A 370 28.10 -3.57 13.41
CA ARG A 370 28.12 -4.53 14.53
C ARG A 370 28.71 -5.89 14.15
N LYS A 371 28.36 -6.43 12.98
CA LYS A 371 28.91 -7.71 12.49
C LYS A 371 30.43 -7.61 12.26
N GLN A 372 30.90 -6.50 11.70
CA GLN A 372 32.34 -6.21 11.54
C GLN A 372 33.06 -6.17 12.91
N ILE A 373 32.52 -5.42 13.88
CA ILE A 373 33.08 -5.34 15.24
C ILE A 373 33.08 -6.72 15.93
N GLN A 374 32.03 -7.52 15.75
CA GLN A 374 31.95 -8.88 16.31
C GLN A 374 32.98 -9.82 15.68
N HIS A 375 33.12 -9.80 14.36
CA HIS A 375 34.12 -10.57 13.61
C HIS A 375 35.54 -10.20 14.04
N LEU A 376 35.88 -8.90 14.10
CA LEU A 376 37.19 -8.44 14.56
C LEU A 376 37.49 -8.81 16.02
N LYS A 377 36.47 -8.83 16.90
CA LYS A 377 36.61 -9.36 18.27
C LYS A 377 36.88 -10.88 18.28
N SER A 378 36.33 -11.64 17.35
CA SER A 378 36.66 -13.07 17.18
C SER A 378 38.07 -13.29 16.65
N VAL A 379 38.55 -12.46 15.71
CA VAL A 379 39.96 -12.45 15.25
C VAL A 379 40.90 -12.20 16.44
N ILE A 380 40.68 -11.09 17.16
CA ILE A 380 41.51 -10.70 18.32
C ILE A 380 41.49 -11.79 19.40
N GLY A 381 40.32 -12.35 19.73
CA GLY A 381 40.19 -13.42 20.72
C GLY A 381 40.79 -14.78 20.30
N LEU A 382 41.14 -14.97 19.03
CA LEU A 382 41.99 -16.08 18.57
C LEU A 382 43.47 -15.71 18.61
N GLN A 383 43.84 -14.50 18.18
CA GLN A 383 45.23 -13.99 18.24
C GLN A 383 45.75 -13.90 19.68
N GLU A 384 44.91 -13.52 20.66
CA GLU A 384 45.25 -13.53 22.09
C GLU A 384 45.50 -14.95 22.63
N LYS A 385 44.72 -15.95 22.17
CA LYS A 385 44.95 -17.36 22.51
C LYS A 385 46.23 -17.90 21.88
N LEU A 386 46.48 -17.56 20.61
CA LEU A 386 47.70 -17.92 19.91
C LEU A 386 48.93 -17.36 20.63
N LYS A 387 48.90 -16.08 21.00
CA LYS A 387 49.93 -15.42 21.80
C LYS A 387 50.15 -16.10 23.15
N ALA A 388 49.08 -16.48 23.86
CA ALA A 388 49.18 -17.17 25.15
C ALA A 388 49.80 -18.57 25.02
N ASN A 389 49.38 -19.35 24.01
CA ASN A 389 49.95 -20.66 23.66
C ASN A 389 51.45 -20.53 23.28
N GLN A 390 51.82 -19.57 22.42
CA GLN A 390 53.21 -19.32 22.03
C GLN A 390 54.10 -18.91 23.23
N ILE A 391 53.59 -18.12 24.18
CA ILE A 391 54.30 -17.79 25.43
C ILE A 391 54.57 -19.04 26.27
N GLN A 392 53.58 -19.94 26.40
CA GLN A 392 53.76 -21.22 27.10
C GLN A 392 54.78 -22.11 26.39
N MET A 393 54.75 -22.17 25.06
CA MET A 393 55.74 -22.89 24.24
C MET A 393 57.16 -22.38 24.47
N VAL A 394 57.39 -21.07 24.44
CA VAL A 394 58.72 -20.47 24.67
C VAL A 394 59.27 -20.88 26.05
N SER A 395 58.47 -20.73 27.11
CA SER A 395 58.88 -21.12 28.47
C SER A 395 59.15 -22.63 28.61
N LEU A 396 58.31 -23.47 27.98
CA LEU A 396 58.48 -24.92 27.99
C LEU A 396 59.73 -25.36 27.20
N LYS A 397 60.07 -24.67 26.12
CA LYS A 397 61.28 -24.91 25.32
C LYS A 397 62.56 -24.63 26.10
N GLU A 398 62.59 -23.55 26.88
CA GLU A 398 63.72 -23.23 27.78
C GLU A 398 63.92 -24.35 28.81
N LYS A 399 62.83 -24.80 29.45
CA LYS A 399 62.82 -25.93 30.38
C LYS A 399 63.27 -27.26 29.72
N ILE A 400 62.86 -27.53 28.48
CA ILE A 400 63.31 -28.71 27.71
C ILE A 400 64.83 -28.66 27.49
N ILE A 401 65.38 -27.50 27.10
CA ILE A 401 66.82 -27.31 26.88
C ILE A 401 67.61 -27.51 28.19
N GLU A 402 67.11 -26.99 29.30
CA GLU A 402 67.69 -27.18 30.64
C GLU A 402 67.68 -28.67 31.06
N LEU A 403 66.54 -29.35 30.91
CA LEU A 403 66.42 -30.79 31.22
C LEU A 403 67.29 -31.67 30.31
N GLN A 404 67.40 -31.35 29.02
CA GLN A 404 68.31 -32.03 28.09
C GLN A 404 69.78 -31.89 28.51
N LYS A 405 70.18 -30.68 28.92
CA LYS A 405 71.53 -30.42 29.44
C LYS A 405 71.79 -31.22 30.72
N HIS A 406 70.92 -31.13 31.73
CA HIS A 406 71.09 -31.87 32.98
C HIS A 406 71.08 -33.39 32.79
N HIS A 407 70.23 -33.91 31.89
CA HIS A 407 70.23 -35.34 31.55
C HIS A 407 71.57 -35.76 30.93
N LYS A 408 72.13 -34.95 30.02
CA LYS A 408 73.43 -35.23 29.41
C LYS A 408 74.56 -35.18 30.44
N ASP A 409 74.66 -34.10 31.21
CA ASP A 409 75.71 -33.89 32.21
C ASP A 409 75.72 -35.03 33.26
N GLN A 410 74.54 -35.50 33.69
CA GLN A 410 74.40 -36.68 34.56
C GLN A 410 74.76 -37.98 33.84
N ASN A 411 74.36 -38.15 32.57
CA ASN A 411 74.54 -39.41 31.87
C ASN A 411 76.00 -39.67 31.45
N ASP A 412 76.73 -38.64 31.03
CA ASP A 412 78.14 -38.69 30.60
C ASP A 412 79.13 -39.01 31.75
N THR A 413 78.65 -39.07 33.00
CA THR A 413 79.43 -39.46 34.19
C THR A 413 79.90 -40.92 34.10
N LYS A 414 81.21 -41.12 33.87
CA LYS A 414 81.83 -42.44 33.69
C LYS A 414 82.13 -43.13 35.02
N GLY A 415 81.37 -44.19 35.33
CA GLY A 415 81.58 -45.05 36.48
C GLY A 415 80.50 -46.13 36.57
N ASN A 416 80.62 -47.02 37.56
CA ASN A 416 79.54 -47.96 37.90
C ASN A 416 78.52 -47.21 38.76
N LYS A 417 77.41 -46.76 38.16
CA LYS A 417 76.43 -45.86 38.79
C LYS A 417 75.73 -46.53 39.97
N ASP A 418 75.55 -45.82 41.07
CA ASP A 418 74.72 -46.28 42.18
C ASP A 418 73.21 -46.11 41.86
N ILE A 419 72.34 -46.71 42.68
CA ILE A 419 70.89 -46.70 42.47
C ILE A 419 70.28 -45.29 42.54
N THR A 420 70.87 -44.36 43.29
CA THR A 420 70.42 -42.96 43.36
C THR A 420 70.85 -42.15 42.14
N GLN A 421 72.04 -42.39 41.58
CA GLN A 421 72.50 -41.80 40.32
C GLN A 421 71.66 -42.31 39.13
N GLU A 422 71.40 -43.62 39.07
CA GLU A 422 70.56 -44.22 38.04
C GLU A 422 69.10 -43.73 38.15
N PHE A 423 68.58 -43.57 39.37
CA PHE A 423 67.26 -42.95 39.60
C PHE A 423 67.22 -41.48 39.15
N ALA A 424 68.27 -40.69 39.42
CA ALA A 424 68.34 -39.29 39.02
C ALA A 424 68.28 -39.14 37.49
N VAL A 425 69.12 -39.89 36.75
CA VAL A 425 69.10 -39.93 35.28
C VAL A 425 67.71 -40.30 34.76
N ARG A 426 67.08 -41.34 35.30
CA ARG A 426 65.74 -41.79 34.88
C ARG A 426 64.62 -40.81 35.23
N SER A 427 64.72 -40.09 36.35
CA SER A 427 63.73 -39.06 36.71
C SER A 427 63.83 -37.87 35.75
N ILE A 428 65.04 -37.38 35.46
CA ILE A 428 65.23 -36.28 34.50
C ILE A 428 64.73 -36.72 33.10
N LEU A 429 65.00 -37.97 32.69
CA LEU A 429 64.49 -38.51 31.42
C LEU A 429 62.94 -38.59 31.39
N ARG A 430 62.29 -39.00 32.49
CA ARG A 430 60.83 -38.97 32.62
C ARG A 430 60.29 -37.55 32.47
N ASP A 431 60.89 -36.60 33.18
CA ASP A 431 60.42 -35.23 33.25
C ASP A 431 60.68 -34.45 31.95
N LEU A 432 61.77 -34.79 31.24
CA LEU A 432 62.04 -34.39 29.86
C LEU A 432 60.99 -34.96 28.89
N ASN A 433 60.72 -36.27 28.93
CA ASN A 433 59.71 -36.89 28.07
C ASN A 433 58.31 -36.29 28.30
N LYS A 434 57.96 -35.97 29.55
CA LYS A 434 56.71 -35.27 29.87
C LYS A 434 56.69 -33.84 29.31
N ALA A 435 57.79 -33.10 29.41
CA ALA A 435 57.89 -31.76 28.83
C ALA A 435 57.79 -31.79 27.29
N CYS A 436 58.34 -32.80 26.62
CA CYS A 436 58.14 -33.00 25.18
C CYS A 436 56.67 -33.30 24.83
N GLN A 437 55.97 -34.14 25.60
CA GLN A 437 54.54 -34.39 25.40
C GLN A 437 53.68 -33.14 25.63
N GLU A 438 54.02 -32.31 26.62
CA GLU A 438 53.39 -31.00 26.85
C GLU A 438 53.65 -30.04 25.67
N TRP A 439 54.83 -30.12 25.04
CA TRP A 439 55.18 -29.32 23.86
C TRP A 439 54.41 -29.76 22.61
N ASP A 440 54.32 -31.06 22.34
CA ASP A 440 53.59 -31.59 21.17
C ASP A 440 52.10 -31.21 21.22
N GLN A 441 51.48 -31.22 22.42
CA GLN A 441 50.11 -30.74 22.63
C GLN A 441 49.96 -29.24 22.37
N LEU A 442 50.96 -28.42 22.73
CA LEU A 442 50.93 -26.99 22.43
C LEU A 442 51.12 -26.70 20.93
N VAL A 443 51.90 -27.51 20.21
CA VAL A 443 52.03 -27.43 18.74
C VAL A 443 50.71 -27.78 18.05
N GLU A 444 50.01 -28.82 18.50
CA GLU A 444 48.68 -29.19 17.99
C GLU A 444 47.67 -28.07 18.21
N GLN A 445 47.64 -27.48 19.42
CA GLN A 445 46.82 -26.31 19.73
C GLN A 445 47.19 -25.07 18.88
N GLN A 446 48.48 -24.83 18.63
CA GLN A 446 48.92 -23.72 17.79
C GLN A 446 48.33 -23.85 16.38
N SER A 447 48.49 -25.04 15.78
CA SER A 447 47.95 -25.39 14.45
C SER A 447 46.42 -25.24 14.40
N GLU A 448 45.71 -25.69 15.44
CA GLU A 448 44.25 -25.56 15.51
C GLU A 448 43.78 -24.09 15.59
N ILE A 449 44.50 -23.25 16.34
CA ILE A 449 44.20 -21.81 16.46
C ILE A 449 44.54 -21.07 15.16
N GLU A 450 45.68 -21.35 14.53
CA GLU A 450 46.11 -20.73 13.27
C GLU A 450 45.16 -21.11 12.11
N SER A 451 44.72 -22.37 12.04
CA SER A 451 43.69 -22.84 11.09
C SER A 451 42.35 -22.11 11.28
N LYS A 452 41.89 -21.95 12.53
CA LYS A 452 40.67 -21.19 12.86
C LYS A 452 40.81 -19.70 12.52
N LEU A 453 41.99 -19.13 12.73
CA LEU A 453 42.28 -17.72 12.41
C LEU A 453 42.24 -17.50 10.89
N GLN A 454 42.95 -18.32 10.11
CA GLN A 454 42.97 -18.24 8.65
C GLN A 454 41.56 -18.43 8.05
N SER A 455 40.80 -19.40 8.56
CA SER A 455 39.40 -19.62 8.16
C SER A 455 38.55 -18.38 8.39
N LEU A 456 38.66 -17.76 9.57
CA LEU A 456 37.89 -16.57 9.92
C LEU A 456 38.31 -15.34 9.11
N GLU A 457 39.62 -15.10 8.93
CA GLU A 457 40.17 -14.03 8.10
C GLU A 457 39.80 -14.18 6.60
N SER A 458 39.55 -15.41 6.12
CA SER A 458 39.09 -15.66 4.74
C SER A 458 37.60 -15.35 4.49
N LEU A 459 36.80 -15.13 5.55
CA LEU A 459 35.35 -14.93 5.49
C LEU A 459 34.92 -13.67 6.25
N PRO A 460 35.33 -12.46 5.79
CA PRO A 460 34.87 -11.21 6.36
C PRO A 460 33.35 -10.99 6.14
N PRO A 461 32.64 -10.32 7.07
CA PRO A 461 31.29 -9.83 6.82
C PRO A 461 31.33 -8.67 5.80
N SER A 462 30.18 -8.36 5.20
CA SER A 462 30.02 -7.27 4.23
C SER A 462 30.65 -5.94 4.68
N ASP A 463 31.38 -5.27 3.80
CA ASP A 463 32.03 -3.97 4.08
C ASP A 463 31.02 -2.83 4.27
N VAL A 464 29.95 -2.85 3.48
CA VAL A 464 28.88 -1.85 3.47
C VAL A 464 27.51 -2.53 3.39
N TYR A 465 26.46 -1.79 3.77
CA TYR A 465 25.08 -2.20 3.53
C TYR A 465 24.67 -1.95 2.07
N LEU A 466 24.95 -0.74 1.57
CA LEU A 466 24.77 -0.31 0.18
C LEU A 466 25.98 0.53 -0.23
N SER A 467 26.48 0.37 -1.46
CA SER A 467 27.44 1.33 -2.03
C SER A 467 26.74 2.59 -2.52
N SER A 468 27.49 3.64 -2.86
CA SER A 468 26.92 4.88 -3.42
C SER A 468 26.09 4.65 -4.70
N ARG A 469 26.49 3.70 -5.55
CA ARG A 469 25.73 3.33 -6.76
C ARG A 469 24.45 2.55 -6.41
N ASP A 470 24.53 1.64 -5.45
CA ASP A 470 23.34 0.91 -4.97
C ASP A 470 22.32 1.86 -4.33
N ARG A 471 22.79 2.87 -3.58
CA ARG A 471 21.93 3.95 -3.02
C ARG A 471 21.32 4.83 -4.12
N GLN A 472 22.04 5.14 -5.20
CA GLN A 472 21.49 5.89 -6.34
C GLN A 472 20.38 5.10 -7.04
N ILE A 473 20.57 3.80 -7.30
CA ILE A 473 19.52 2.93 -7.85
C ILE A 473 18.34 2.82 -6.88
N LEU A 474 18.58 2.71 -5.56
CA LEU A 474 17.51 2.70 -4.54
C LEU A 474 16.72 4.01 -4.54
N ASP A 475 17.39 5.16 -4.70
CA ASP A 475 16.74 6.46 -4.85
C ASP A 475 15.92 6.57 -6.15
N TRP A 476 16.21 5.78 -7.21
CA TRP A 476 15.31 5.65 -8.37
C TRP A 476 14.00 4.92 -8.02
N HIS A 477 14.05 3.83 -7.24
CA HIS A 477 12.82 3.17 -6.77
C HIS A 477 12.02 4.09 -5.81
N PHE A 478 12.69 4.87 -4.96
CA PHE A 478 12.02 5.90 -4.17
C PHE A 478 11.39 7.00 -5.06
N ALA A 479 12.07 7.45 -6.11
CA ALA A 479 11.50 8.39 -7.08
C ALA A 479 10.24 7.83 -7.79
N ASN A 480 10.22 6.52 -8.08
CA ASN A 480 9.07 5.83 -8.66
C ASN A 480 7.88 5.77 -7.67
N LEU A 481 8.15 5.59 -6.38
CA LEU A 481 7.14 5.66 -5.32
C LEU A 481 6.61 7.10 -5.09
N GLU A 482 7.47 8.10 -5.22
CA GLU A 482 7.10 9.53 -5.21
C GLU A 482 6.32 9.94 -6.46
N TYR A 483 6.56 9.30 -7.60
CA TYR A 483 5.76 9.41 -8.81
C TYR A 483 4.35 8.85 -8.59
N ALA A 484 4.23 7.61 -8.10
CA ALA A 484 2.94 6.98 -7.86
C ALA A 484 2.04 7.83 -6.94
N ASN A 485 2.62 8.35 -5.85
CA ASN A 485 1.92 9.18 -4.87
C ASN A 485 1.88 10.69 -5.21
N ALA A 486 2.55 11.13 -6.28
CA ALA A 486 2.77 12.53 -6.63
C ALA A 486 3.27 13.42 -5.47
N THR A 487 4.11 12.91 -4.56
CA THR A 487 4.57 13.67 -3.39
C THR A 487 5.88 13.09 -2.82
N PRO A 488 6.75 13.91 -2.21
CA PRO A 488 7.89 13.42 -1.44
C PRO A 488 7.52 12.42 -0.34
N LEU A 489 8.35 11.39 -0.13
CA LEU A 489 8.06 10.33 0.88
C LEU A 489 7.95 10.86 2.32
N THR A 490 8.57 12.01 2.61
CA THR A 490 8.47 12.75 3.89
C THR A 490 7.07 13.30 4.18
N ASN A 491 6.20 13.39 3.15
CA ASN A 491 4.84 13.90 3.29
C ASN A 491 3.80 12.78 3.47
N LEU A 492 4.14 11.51 3.16
CA LEU A 492 3.22 10.37 3.25
C LEU A 492 3.11 9.85 4.69
N SER A 493 1.88 9.63 5.16
CA SER A 493 1.62 9.00 6.46
C SER A 493 2.11 7.55 6.47
N LEU A 494 3.01 7.19 7.39
CA LEU A 494 3.53 5.82 7.52
C LEU A 494 2.39 4.78 7.63
N GLN A 495 1.33 5.11 8.37
CA GLN A 495 0.26 4.18 8.73
C GLN A 495 -0.82 3.99 7.65
N ASN A 496 -0.99 4.95 6.73
CA ASN A 496 -2.20 5.09 5.93
C ASN A 496 -1.97 5.31 4.42
N TRP A 497 -0.72 5.32 3.93
CA TRP A 497 -0.42 5.65 2.52
C TRP A 497 -0.91 4.59 1.51
N ASP A 498 -0.92 3.33 1.92
CA ASP A 498 -1.30 2.12 1.18
C ASP A 498 -2.71 1.59 1.53
N GLN A 499 -3.54 2.41 2.21
CA GLN A 499 -4.88 1.99 2.67
C GLN A 499 -5.87 1.55 1.56
N ASP A 500 -5.61 1.92 0.29
CA ASP A 500 -6.46 1.60 -0.85
C ASP A 500 -5.90 0.48 -1.75
N ASP A 501 -4.72 -0.06 -1.43
CA ASP A 501 -4.13 -1.23 -2.10
C ASP A 501 -5.03 -2.48 -1.98
N ASP A 502 -5.78 -2.60 -0.88
CA ASP A 502 -6.78 -3.66 -0.66
C ASP A 502 -7.98 -3.61 -1.64
N PHE A 503 -8.05 -2.58 -2.51
CA PHE A 503 -9.09 -2.39 -3.52
C PHE A 503 -8.54 -2.33 -4.97
N GLU A 504 -7.28 -2.70 -5.20
CA GLU A 504 -6.67 -2.67 -6.53
C GLU A 504 -7.41 -3.57 -7.55
N PHE A 505 -7.51 -3.11 -8.80
CA PHE A 505 -8.20 -3.82 -9.88
C PHE A 505 -7.31 -4.85 -10.57
N THR A 506 -7.86 -6.01 -10.90
CA THR A 506 -7.10 -7.11 -11.50
C THR A 506 -6.89 -6.95 -13.02
N GLY A 507 -5.86 -7.64 -13.53
CA GLY A 507 -5.42 -7.58 -14.92
C GLY A 507 -4.38 -6.49 -15.18
N SER A 508 -3.70 -6.59 -16.32
CA SER A 508 -2.58 -5.71 -16.70
C SER A 508 -2.95 -4.22 -16.78
N HIS A 509 -2.00 -3.33 -16.47
CA HIS A 509 -2.13 -1.88 -16.71
C HIS A 509 -2.15 -1.55 -18.21
N LEU A 510 -2.99 -0.59 -18.63
CA LEU A 510 -3.16 -0.21 -20.05
C LEU A 510 -3.03 1.31 -20.27
N VAL A 511 -2.55 1.73 -21.43
CA VAL A 511 -2.60 3.12 -21.91
C VAL A 511 -3.75 3.33 -22.90
N VAL A 512 -4.33 4.54 -22.95
CA VAL A 512 -5.30 4.95 -23.97
C VAL A 512 -4.56 5.59 -25.17
N ARG A 513 -4.16 4.79 -26.16
CA ARG A 513 -3.30 5.22 -27.30
C ARG A 513 -3.90 6.34 -28.15
N ASN A 514 -5.21 6.43 -28.28
CA ASN A 514 -5.88 7.53 -28.98
C ASN A 514 -6.14 8.77 -28.10
N GLY A 515 -5.62 8.80 -26.87
CA GLY A 515 -5.65 9.91 -25.93
C GLY A 515 -6.88 9.92 -25.04
N TYR A 516 -6.68 9.90 -23.72
CA TYR A 516 -7.73 9.67 -22.71
C TYR A 516 -8.84 10.76 -22.71
N SER A 517 -8.60 11.94 -23.30
CA SER A 517 -9.65 12.95 -23.56
C SER A 517 -10.87 12.43 -24.33
N CYS A 518 -10.77 11.32 -25.07
CA CYS A 518 -11.94 10.69 -25.71
C CYS A 518 -13.08 10.36 -24.72
N VAL A 519 -12.75 10.02 -23.47
CA VAL A 519 -13.76 9.67 -22.44
C VAL A 519 -14.57 10.88 -21.95
N PRO A 520 -13.98 11.97 -21.41
CA PRO A 520 -14.76 13.14 -21.02
C PRO A 520 -15.45 13.83 -22.21
N VAL A 521 -14.90 13.76 -23.42
CA VAL A 521 -15.58 14.28 -24.62
C VAL A 521 -16.86 13.47 -24.91
N ALA A 522 -16.80 12.13 -24.97
CA ALA A 522 -18.00 11.31 -25.16
C ALA A 522 -19.02 11.45 -24.01
N MET A 523 -18.54 11.60 -22.77
CA MET A 523 -19.38 11.84 -21.60
C MET A 523 -20.07 13.23 -21.62
N SER A 524 -19.52 14.21 -22.34
CA SER A 524 -20.12 15.55 -22.47
C SER A 524 -21.31 15.64 -23.43
N GLU A 525 -21.49 14.64 -24.30
CA GLU A 525 -22.54 14.64 -25.33
C GLU A 525 -23.95 14.74 -24.73
N GLY A 526 -24.69 15.79 -25.11
CA GLY A 526 -26.06 16.02 -24.66
C GLY A 526 -26.22 16.74 -23.31
N LEU A 527 -25.13 17.21 -22.69
CA LEU A 527 -25.17 18.01 -21.46
C LEU A 527 -25.14 19.52 -21.76
N ASP A 528 -25.77 20.34 -20.91
CA ASP A 528 -25.58 21.80 -20.97
C ASP A 528 -24.30 22.20 -20.21
N ILE A 529 -23.23 22.50 -20.95
CA ILE A 529 -21.92 22.85 -20.40
C ILE A 529 -21.55 24.29 -20.79
N LYS A 530 -21.29 25.13 -19.78
CA LYS A 530 -20.77 26.48 -19.94
C LYS A 530 -19.26 26.46 -19.73
N LEU A 531 -18.52 26.34 -20.83
CA LEU A 531 -17.06 26.50 -20.87
C LEU A 531 -16.67 27.97 -20.63
N ASN A 532 -15.39 28.23 -20.33
CA ASN A 532 -14.85 29.57 -20.03
C ASN A 532 -15.63 30.33 -18.93
N THR A 533 -16.28 29.60 -18.02
CA THR A 533 -17.22 30.13 -17.02
C THR A 533 -16.67 29.83 -15.63
N ALA A 534 -15.81 30.72 -15.14
CA ALA A 534 -15.14 30.56 -13.86
C ALA A 534 -16.09 30.92 -12.71
N VAL A 535 -16.33 29.97 -11.80
CA VAL A 535 -17.03 30.24 -10.54
C VAL A 535 -16.22 31.21 -9.68
N ARG A 536 -16.92 32.06 -8.93
CA ARG A 536 -16.36 33.04 -7.98
C ARG A 536 -16.97 32.94 -6.59
N GLN A 537 -18.29 32.74 -6.50
CA GLN A 537 -18.98 32.63 -5.21
C GLN A 537 -20.10 31.58 -5.27
N LEU A 538 -20.19 30.78 -4.21
CA LEU A 538 -21.18 29.73 -4.01
C LEU A 538 -22.06 30.11 -2.81
N ARG A 539 -23.24 30.71 -3.09
CA ARG A 539 -24.24 31.02 -2.06
C ARG A 539 -25.18 29.85 -1.87
N TYR A 540 -25.41 29.42 -0.63
CA TYR A 540 -26.37 28.37 -0.29
C TYR A 540 -27.17 28.72 0.96
N ASN A 541 -28.48 28.50 0.93
CA ASN A 541 -29.39 28.77 2.04
C ASN A 541 -30.59 27.80 2.00
N LYS A 542 -31.48 27.87 3.01
CA LYS A 542 -32.63 26.96 3.11
C LYS A 542 -33.56 26.94 1.88
N ASN A 543 -33.64 28.05 1.13
CA ASN A 543 -34.48 28.18 -0.05
C ASN A 543 -33.84 27.64 -1.35
N GLY A 544 -32.53 27.39 -1.39
CA GLY A 544 -31.82 26.96 -2.60
C GLY A 544 -30.39 27.52 -2.70
N VAL A 545 -29.88 27.61 -3.92
CA VAL A 545 -28.48 27.98 -4.22
C VAL A 545 -28.36 29.06 -5.30
N GLU A 546 -27.29 29.85 -5.22
CA GLU A 546 -26.87 30.80 -6.26
C GLU A 546 -25.37 30.70 -6.52
N VAL A 547 -24.98 30.44 -7.76
CA VAL A 547 -23.59 30.34 -8.19
C VAL A 547 -23.23 31.55 -9.05
N CYS A 548 -22.36 32.41 -8.53
CA CYS A 548 -21.83 33.57 -9.25
C CYS A 548 -20.58 33.17 -10.03
N THR A 549 -20.54 33.58 -11.30
CA THR A 549 -19.49 33.25 -12.27
C THR A 549 -19.01 34.51 -12.99
N THR A 550 -17.81 34.46 -13.57
CA THR A 550 -17.30 35.46 -14.54
C THR A 550 -16.70 34.74 -15.74
N ASN A 551 -16.53 35.42 -16.88
CA ASN A 551 -15.79 34.85 -18.00
C ASN A 551 -14.32 34.59 -17.60
N ALA A 552 -13.86 33.35 -17.74
CA ALA A 552 -12.54 32.92 -17.28
C ALA A 552 -11.36 33.56 -18.03
N ARG A 553 -11.60 34.11 -19.23
CA ARG A 553 -10.56 34.74 -20.08
C ARG A 553 -10.49 36.25 -19.91
N THR A 554 -11.58 36.91 -19.48
CA THR A 554 -11.65 38.38 -19.37
C THR A 554 -12.00 38.90 -17.98
N ASN A 555 -12.36 38.02 -17.04
CA ASN A 555 -12.88 38.32 -15.69
C ASN A 555 -14.12 39.23 -15.62
N ASN A 556 -14.67 39.61 -16.77
CA ASN A 556 -15.83 40.48 -16.88
C ASN A 556 -17.16 39.68 -16.98
N ASN A 557 -18.26 40.43 -17.02
CA ASN A 557 -19.64 39.95 -17.21
C ASN A 557 -20.07 38.89 -16.18
N PRO A 558 -20.37 39.30 -14.94
CA PRO A 558 -20.80 38.36 -13.90
C PRO A 558 -22.18 37.77 -14.21
N ILE A 559 -22.30 36.44 -14.15
CA ILE A 559 -23.55 35.70 -14.38
C ILE A 559 -23.88 34.88 -13.12
N THR A 560 -25.11 34.98 -12.64
CA THR A 560 -25.62 34.24 -11.47
C THR A 560 -26.56 33.13 -11.90
N TYR A 561 -26.18 31.87 -11.65
CA TYR A 561 -27.02 30.70 -11.88
C TYR A 561 -27.77 30.34 -10.59
N LYS A 562 -29.10 30.25 -10.62
CA LYS A 562 -29.92 29.76 -9.50
C LYS A 562 -30.41 28.33 -9.70
N GLY A 563 -30.56 27.58 -8.61
CA GLY A 563 -31.06 26.20 -8.57
C GLY A 563 -31.36 25.71 -7.15
N ASP A 564 -31.54 24.39 -7.01
CA ASP A 564 -31.87 23.70 -5.75
C ASP A 564 -30.64 23.15 -5.03
N ALA A 565 -29.60 22.73 -5.77
CA ALA A 565 -28.37 22.17 -5.21
C ALA A 565 -27.13 22.51 -6.05
N ILE A 566 -25.97 22.60 -5.39
CA ILE A 566 -24.65 22.66 -6.01
C ILE A 566 -23.98 21.30 -5.86
N LEU A 567 -23.38 20.78 -6.94
CA LEU A 567 -22.38 19.72 -6.86
C LEU A 567 -21.01 20.32 -7.15
N VAL A 568 -20.14 20.34 -6.13
CA VAL A 568 -18.77 20.82 -6.21
C VAL A 568 -17.86 19.69 -6.68
N THR A 569 -17.16 19.89 -7.80
CA THR A 569 -16.09 18.98 -8.28
C THR A 569 -14.74 19.68 -8.49
N LEU A 570 -14.55 20.81 -7.80
CA LEU A 570 -13.29 21.55 -7.72
C LEU A 570 -12.18 20.64 -7.16
N PRO A 571 -10.98 20.59 -7.77
CA PRO A 571 -9.85 19.86 -7.20
C PRO A 571 -9.49 20.30 -5.79
N LEU A 572 -8.98 19.38 -4.95
CA LEU A 572 -8.62 19.67 -3.57
C LEU A 572 -7.63 20.84 -3.43
N GLY A 573 -6.67 21.01 -4.35
CA GLY A 573 -5.79 22.19 -4.37
C GLY A 573 -6.55 23.52 -4.52
N VAL A 574 -7.64 23.55 -5.30
CA VAL A 574 -8.51 24.72 -5.43
C VAL A 574 -9.36 24.91 -4.17
N LEU A 575 -9.82 23.82 -3.53
CA LEU A 575 -10.52 23.89 -2.24
C LEU A 575 -9.60 24.41 -1.11
N LYS A 576 -8.32 23.99 -1.06
CA LYS A 576 -7.31 24.53 -0.13
C LYS A 576 -7.14 26.04 -0.28
N GLN A 577 -7.12 26.56 -1.52
CA GLN A 577 -7.09 28.00 -1.78
C GLN A 577 -8.39 28.71 -1.37
N ALA A 578 -9.54 28.05 -1.51
CA ALA A 578 -10.86 28.60 -1.16
C ALA A 578 -11.13 28.72 0.36
N ILE A 579 -10.45 27.93 1.20
CA ILE A 579 -10.57 27.99 2.66
C ILE A 579 -9.51 28.88 3.34
N ASP A 580 -8.48 29.30 2.61
CA ASP A 580 -7.39 30.11 3.17
C ASP A 580 -7.77 31.60 3.14
N SER A 581 -8.02 32.16 4.33
CA SER A 581 -8.37 33.56 4.54
C SER A 581 -7.34 34.56 3.98
N SER A 582 -6.08 34.18 3.80
CA SER A 582 -5.06 35.05 3.18
C SER A 582 -5.22 35.16 1.66
N ASN A 583 -5.80 34.14 1.02
CA ASN A 583 -5.91 34.03 -0.44
C ASN A 583 -7.20 34.67 -1.03
N GLN A 584 -7.93 35.47 -0.25
CA GLN A 584 -9.13 36.19 -0.74
C GLN A 584 -8.83 37.16 -1.90
N ASN A 585 -7.60 37.68 -1.99
CA ASN A 585 -7.14 38.54 -3.09
C ASN A 585 -6.46 37.77 -4.24
N VAL A 586 -6.33 36.44 -4.15
CA VAL A 586 -5.71 35.63 -5.20
C VAL A 586 -6.67 35.45 -6.38
N ILE A 587 -6.16 35.72 -7.58
CA ILE A 587 -6.93 35.55 -8.82
C ILE A 587 -7.34 34.07 -8.95
N ASN A 588 -8.63 33.85 -9.19
CA ASN A 588 -9.30 32.55 -9.29
C ASN A 588 -9.63 31.82 -7.98
N THR A 589 -9.50 32.45 -6.81
CA THR A 589 -10.11 31.95 -5.56
C THR A 589 -11.65 31.90 -5.66
N ILE A 590 -12.28 30.97 -4.93
CA ILE A 590 -13.74 30.78 -4.85
C ILE A 590 -14.19 30.97 -3.40
N GLN A 591 -15.25 31.73 -3.17
CA GLN A 591 -15.81 31.97 -1.84
C GLN A 591 -17.09 31.16 -1.59
N PHE A 592 -17.18 30.48 -0.45
CA PHE A 592 -18.42 29.86 0.05
C PHE A 592 -19.17 30.86 0.95
N VAL A 593 -20.49 30.96 0.79
CA VAL A 593 -21.36 31.84 1.59
C VAL A 593 -22.65 31.11 2.00
N PRO A 594 -22.85 30.74 3.28
CA PRO A 594 -21.90 30.88 4.40
C PRO A 594 -20.61 30.08 4.18
N ALA A 595 -19.61 30.30 5.04
CA ALA A 595 -18.38 29.52 5.00
C ALA A 595 -18.65 28.02 5.21
N LEU A 596 -17.75 27.17 4.73
CA LEU A 596 -17.80 25.73 5.00
C LEU A 596 -17.63 25.47 6.51
N PRO A 597 -18.32 24.46 7.07
CA PRO A 597 -18.21 24.14 8.49
C PRO A 597 -16.83 23.58 8.83
N GLU A 598 -16.37 23.79 10.06
CA GLU A 598 -14.98 23.50 10.46
C GLU A 598 -14.55 22.07 10.12
N TRP A 599 -15.36 21.04 10.42
CA TRP A 599 -15.05 19.64 10.10
C TRP A 599 -14.74 19.38 8.62
N LYS A 600 -15.29 20.19 7.70
CA LYS A 600 -15.00 20.16 6.26
C LYS A 600 -13.69 20.90 5.97
N VAL A 601 -13.47 22.05 6.61
CA VAL A 601 -12.26 22.87 6.49
C VAL A 601 -11.03 22.09 6.98
N SER A 602 -11.05 21.49 8.17
CA SER A 602 -9.92 20.73 8.70
C SER A 602 -9.61 19.46 7.87
N ALA A 603 -10.61 18.82 7.25
CA ALA A 603 -10.37 17.71 6.31
C ALA A 603 -9.69 18.19 5.01
N ILE A 604 -10.12 19.34 4.46
CA ILE A 604 -9.46 20.00 3.31
C ILE A 604 -8.02 20.41 3.66
N GLN A 605 -7.75 20.81 4.92
CA GLN A 605 -6.40 21.11 5.39
C GLN A 605 -5.54 19.85 5.50
N ARG A 606 -6.01 18.81 6.21
CA ARG A 606 -5.26 17.56 6.47
C ARG A 606 -4.89 16.78 5.23
N LEU A 607 -5.81 16.61 4.27
CA LEU A 607 -5.53 15.78 3.09
C LEU A 607 -4.37 16.33 2.26
N GLY A 608 -3.48 15.44 1.81
CA GLY A 608 -2.40 15.81 0.90
C GLY A 608 -2.96 16.17 -0.48
N PHE A 609 -2.33 17.13 -1.16
CA PHE A 609 -2.56 17.35 -2.59
C PHE A 609 -1.20 17.54 -3.27
N GLY A 610 -0.81 16.55 -4.05
CA GLY A 610 0.53 16.37 -4.57
C GLY A 610 0.80 17.13 -5.87
N ASN A 611 2.02 17.00 -6.37
CA ASN A 611 2.42 17.51 -7.67
C ASN A 611 3.27 16.48 -8.44
N LEU A 612 3.03 16.40 -9.74
CA LEU A 612 3.70 15.50 -10.66
C LEU A 612 3.62 16.13 -12.05
N ASN A 613 4.74 16.22 -12.77
CA ASN A 613 4.77 16.85 -14.08
C ASN A 613 5.35 15.94 -15.17
N LYS A 614 5.03 16.26 -16.43
CA LYS A 614 5.48 15.56 -17.62
C LYS A 614 6.09 16.51 -18.63
N VAL A 615 7.03 15.99 -19.41
CA VAL A 615 7.61 16.64 -20.59
C VAL A 615 7.28 15.79 -21.81
N VAL A 616 6.45 16.31 -22.72
CA VAL A 616 6.21 15.72 -24.04
C VAL A 616 7.37 16.10 -24.96
N LEU A 617 7.94 15.11 -25.65
CA LEU A 617 8.99 15.28 -26.64
C LEU A 617 8.59 14.56 -27.93
N CYS A 618 8.17 15.31 -28.95
CA CYS A 618 7.75 14.77 -30.24
C CYS A 618 8.89 14.88 -31.26
N PHE A 619 9.28 13.79 -31.91
CA PHE A 619 10.43 13.72 -32.82
C PHE A 619 10.02 13.52 -34.29
N ASP A 620 11.00 13.51 -35.20
CA ASP A 620 10.82 13.14 -36.60
C ASP A 620 10.80 11.61 -36.82
N ARG A 621 11.52 10.87 -35.95
CA ARG A 621 11.71 9.42 -36.02
C ARG A 621 11.86 8.82 -34.62
N VAL A 622 11.68 7.51 -34.51
CA VAL A 622 12.08 6.73 -33.33
C VAL A 622 13.60 6.53 -33.35
N PHE A 623 14.26 6.68 -32.19
CA PHE A 623 15.68 6.37 -31.99
C PHE A 623 15.95 5.48 -30.76
N TRP A 624 14.88 5.01 -30.10
CA TRP A 624 14.89 4.17 -28.90
C TRP A 624 14.35 2.77 -29.22
N GLU A 625 14.59 1.79 -28.34
CA GLU A 625 14.05 0.43 -28.48
C GLU A 625 12.52 0.44 -28.44
N SER A 626 11.87 0.15 -29.58
CA SER A 626 10.41 0.26 -29.70
C SER A 626 9.63 -0.77 -28.86
N GLN A 627 10.28 -1.86 -28.44
CA GLN A 627 9.67 -2.92 -27.61
C GLN A 627 9.61 -2.55 -26.11
N ASN A 628 10.44 -1.62 -25.64
CA ASN A 628 10.41 -1.14 -24.27
C ASN A 628 9.39 0.02 -24.20
N HIS A 629 8.36 -0.12 -23.35
CA HIS A 629 7.36 0.93 -23.15
C HIS A 629 7.81 2.00 -22.16
N LEU A 630 8.84 1.72 -21.37
CA LEU A 630 9.44 2.63 -20.42
C LEU A 630 10.93 2.30 -20.20
N PHE A 631 11.71 3.29 -19.76
CA PHE A 631 13.10 3.13 -19.31
C PHE A 631 13.46 4.19 -18.26
N GLY A 632 14.30 3.81 -17.29
CA GLY A 632 14.68 4.65 -16.16
C GLY A 632 16.02 5.36 -16.35
N HIS A 633 16.14 6.55 -15.77
CA HIS A 633 17.37 7.30 -15.64
C HIS A 633 17.65 7.52 -14.15
N VAL A 634 18.76 6.97 -13.66
CA VAL A 634 19.17 7.00 -12.26
C VAL A 634 19.84 8.35 -11.96
N GLY A 635 19.16 9.20 -11.20
CA GLY A 635 19.64 10.53 -10.85
C GLY A 635 20.90 10.50 -9.97
N SER A 636 21.85 11.39 -10.22
CA SER A 636 23.14 11.43 -9.50
C SER A 636 23.05 11.72 -8.00
N THR A 637 21.93 12.28 -7.51
CA THR A 637 21.73 12.62 -6.09
C THR A 637 20.32 12.31 -5.63
N THR A 638 20.16 12.02 -4.32
CA THR A 638 18.85 11.85 -3.66
C THR A 638 17.92 13.06 -3.88
N ALA A 639 18.45 14.28 -3.82
CA ALA A 639 17.64 15.50 -4.01
C ALA A 639 17.15 15.70 -5.46
N SER A 640 17.85 15.13 -6.44
CA SER A 640 17.48 15.16 -7.85
C SER A 640 16.84 13.85 -8.33
N ARG A 641 16.49 12.92 -7.44
CA ARG A 641 16.08 11.55 -7.81
C ARG A 641 14.84 11.47 -8.69
N GLY A 642 13.90 12.39 -8.50
CA GLY A 642 12.69 12.52 -9.31
C GLY A 642 12.84 13.39 -10.56
N GLU A 643 14.02 13.94 -10.86
CA GLU A 643 14.21 14.80 -12.03
C GLU A 643 14.46 13.95 -13.29
N LEU A 644 13.47 13.91 -14.20
CA LEU A 644 13.56 13.21 -15.50
C LEU A 644 13.95 11.73 -15.33
N PHE A 645 13.45 11.11 -14.26
CA PHE A 645 13.88 9.79 -13.78
C PHE A 645 13.30 8.63 -14.60
N LEU A 646 12.23 8.86 -15.37
CA LEU A 646 11.49 7.83 -16.08
C LEU A 646 10.93 8.39 -17.39
N PHE A 647 11.22 7.69 -18.49
CA PHE A 647 10.75 7.99 -19.84
C PHE A 647 9.77 6.91 -20.31
N TRP A 648 8.72 7.32 -21.02
CA TRP A 648 7.68 6.42 -21.56
C TRP A 648 7.56 6.54 -23.08
N ASN A 649 7.38 5.38 -23.72
CA ASN A 649 7.17 5.13 -25.14
C ASN A 649 5.84 4.35 -25.31
N LEU A 650 4.73 5.07 -25.48
CA LEU A 650 3.38 4.48 -25.41
C LEU A 650 2.51 4.69 -26.67
N TYR A 651 2.82 5.71 -27.47
CA TYR A 651 2.01 6.16 -28.60
C TYR A 651 2.56 5.67 -29.94
N ARG A 652 1.72 5.67 -31.00
CA ARG A 652 2.14 5.20 -32.34
C ARG A 652 3.06 6.18 -33.07
N ALA A 653 2.95 7.47 -32.77
CA ALA A 653 3.85 8.50 -33.28
C ALA A 653 5.13 8.57 -32.41
N PRO A 654 6.29 8.99 -32.95
CA PRO A 654 7.54 9.08 -32.20
C PRO A 654 7.47 10.17 -31.12
N VAL A 655 6.96 9.81 -29.95
CA VAL A 655 6.75 10.68 -28.79
C VAL A 655 7.27 9.99 -27.54
N LEU A 656 8.19 10.66 -26.85
CA LEU A 656 8.57 10.30 -25.47
C LEU A 656 7.85 11.21 -24.47
N LEU A 657 7.47 10.63 -23.33
CA LEU A 657 7.04 11.35 -22.12
C LEU A 657 8.09 11.16 -21.03
N ALA A 658 8.82 12.22 -20.66
CA ALA A 658 9.66 12.21 -19.45
C ALA A 658 8.83 12.64 -18.23
N LEU A 659 9.10 12.06 -17.06
CA LEU A 659 8.41 12.37 -15.81
C LEU A 659 9.27 13.16 -14.82
N VAL A 660 8.64 14.06 -14.07
CA VAL A 660 9.27 14.82 -12.98
C VAL A 660 8.43 14.67 -11.71
N ALA A 661 9.00 14.00 -10.70
CA ALA A 661 8.34 13.57 -9.45
C ALA A 661 9.09 14.07 -8.20
N GLY A 662 8.54 13.78 -7.01
CA GLY A 662 9.13 14.20 -5.73
C GLY A 662 9.33 15.72 -5.62
N ASP A 663 10.36 16.17 -4.89
CA ASP A 663 10.67 17.59 -4.75
C ASP A 663 11.01 18.27 -6.09
N ALA A 664 11.59 17.54 -7.03
CA ALA A 664 11.91 18.03 -8.37
C ALA A 664 10.65 18.50 -9.12
N ALA A 665 9.47 17.92 -8.85
CA ALA A 665 8.22 18.30 -9.49
C ALA A 665 7.81 19.75 -9.19
N ALA A 666 8.12 20.27 -7.99
CA ALA A 666 7.85 21.65 -7.61
C ALA A 666 8.97 22.61 -8.05
N ILE A 667 10.23 22.18 -7.96
CA ILE A 667 11.39 22.97 -8.40
C ILE A 667 11.31 23.27 -9.90
N MET A 668 11.01 22.25 -10.72
CA MET A 668 11.01 22.35 -12.18
C MET A 668 9.88 23.22 -12.76
N GLU A 669 8.77 23.49 -12.03
CA GLU A 669 7.76 24.44 -12.53
C GLU A 669 8.32 25.87 -12.66
N ASN A 670 9.35 26.21 -11.88
CA ASN A 670 10.02 27.51 -11.91
C ASN A 670 11.15 27.61 -12.96
N VAL A 671 11.42 26.52 -13.69
CA VAL A 671 12.44 26.46 -14.76
C VAL A 671 11.76 26.63 -16.12
N SER A 672 12.43 27.24 -17.11
CA SER A 672 11.89 27.42 -18.46
C SER A 672 11.87 26.13 -19.28
N ASP A 673 10.90 26.01 -20.20
CA ASP A 673 10.72 24.81 -21.05
C ASP A 673 11.99 24.45 -21.81
N ASP A 674 12.70 25.42 -22.40
CA ASP A 674 13.94 25.18 -23.15
C ASP A 674 15.04 24.52 -22.31
N VAL A 675 15.15 24.89 -21.02
CA VAL A 675 16.12 24.29 -20.10
C VAL A 675 15.70 22.89 -19.70
N ILE A 676 14.40 22.67 -19.45
CA ILE A 676 13.84 21.34 -19.12
C ILE A 676 14.02 20.37 -20.29
N VAL A 677 13.68 20.80 -21.50
CA VAL A 677 13.89 20.06 -22.75
C VAL A 677 15.38 19.84 -23.00
N GLY A 678 16.23 20.85 -22.76
CA GLY A 678 17.69 20.72 -22.85
C GLY A 678 18.24 19.62 -21.94
N ARG A 679 17.77 19.53 -20.69
CA ARG A 679 18.13 18.42 -19.77
C ARG A 679 17.61 17.07 -20.27
N CYS A 680 16.38 17.00 -20.78
CA CYS A 680 15.84 15.76 -21.37
C CYS A 680 16.73 15.26 -22.53
N ILE A 681 17.11 16.17 -23.44
CA ILE A 681 17.95 15.83 -24.60
C ILE A 681 19.38 15.49 -24.17
N ALA A 682 19.91 16.07 -23.08
CA ALA A 682 21.18 15.67 -22.51
C ALA A 682 21.16 14.22 -21.98
N VAL A 683 20.15 13.85 -21.18
CA VAL A 683 19.95 12.48 -20.68
C VAL A 683 19.81 11.49 -21.84
N LEU A 684 18.94 11.78 -22.80
CA LEU A 684 18.72 10.93 -23.97
C LEU A 684 19.99 10.78 -24.83
N LYS A 685 20.84 11.82 -24.95
CA LYS A 685 22.12 11.75 -25.66
C LYS A 685 23.20 10.98 -24.90
N GLY A 686 23.11 10.90 -23.57
CA GLY A 686 23.93 9.98 -22.77
C GLY A 686 23.57 8.52 -23.05
N ILE A 687 22.28 8.19 -23.05
CA ILE A 687 21.76 6.82 -23.23
C ILE A 687 21.91 6.32 -24.67
N PHE A 688 21.42 7.09 -25.66
CA PHE A 688 21.34 6.65 -27.07
C PHE A 688 22.46 7.20 -27.96
N GLY A 689 23.38 7.97 -27.41
CA GLY A 689 24.50 8.59 -28.13
C GLY A 689 24.14 9.91 -28.83
N ALA A 690 25.06 10.87 -28.77
CA ALA A 690 24.85 12.26 -29.17
C ALA A 690 24.38 12.47 -30.63
N ASN A 691 24.76 11.57 -31.54
CA ASN A 691 24.44 11.63 -32.97
C ASN A 691 23.07 11.03 -33.33
N MET A 692 22.52 10.14 -32.49
CA MET A 692 21.25 9.46 -32.78
C MET A 692 20.04 10.36 -32.48
N VAL A 693 20.09 11.08 -31.36
CA VAL A 693 19.01 11.91 -30.81
C VAL A 693 18.86 13.22 -31.59
N PRO A 694 17.78 13.40 -32.37
CA PRO A 694 17.48 14.66 -33.04
C PRO A 694 16.88 15.68 -32.05
N ASN A 695 16.78 16.94 -32.47
CA ASN A 695 15.99 17.92 -31.74
C ASN A 695 14.49 17.58 -31.89
N PRO A 696 13.66 17.78 -30.84
CA PRO A 696 12.22 17.59 -30.94
C PRO A 696 11.59 18.65 -31.87
N ARG A 697 10.52 18.26 -32.57
CA ARG A 697 9.70 19.15 -33.40
C ARG A 697 8.65 19.90 -32.59
N GLU A 698 8.15 19.29 -31.52
CA GLU A 698 7.14 19.84 -30.62
C GLU A 698 7.47 19.40 -29.19
N THR A 699 7.27 20.31 -28.23
CA THR A 699 7.50 20.04 -26.81
C THR A 699 6.41 20.67 -25.95
N VAL A 700 6.03 20.01 -24.86
CA VAL A 700 5.05 20.53 -23.88
C VAL A 700 5.47 20.14 -22.48
N VAL A 701 5.71 21.12 -21.59
CA VAL A 701 5.94 20.91 -20.16
C VAL A 701 4.66 21.19 -19.38
N THR A 702 4.24 20.26 -18.52
CA THR A 702 3.12 20.51 -17.60
C THR A 702 3.58 21.27 -16.36
N ARG A 703 2.68 22.08 -15.77
CA ARG A 703 2.87 22.76 -14.48
C ARG A 703 1.58 22.68 -13.67
N TRP A 704 1.29 21.50 -13.12
CA TRP A 704 0.01 21.23 -12.48
C TRP A 704 -0.22 22.02 -11.18
N SER A 705 0.83 22.45 -10.47
CA SER A 705 0.68 23.33 -9.29
C SER A 705 0.38 24.78 -9.68
N ALA A 706 1.04 25.30 -10.70
CA ALA A 706 0.80 26.65 -11.23
C ALA A 706 -0.60 26.82 -11.86
N ASP A 707 -1.15 25.77 -12.48
CA ASP A 707 -2.50 25.77 -13.07
C ASP A 707 -3.57 26.17 -12.05
N SER A 708 -4.17 27.35 -12.23
CA SER A 708 -5.14 27.92 -11.29
C SER A 708 -6.45 27.12 -11.16
N TRP A 709 -6.70 26.17 -12.07
CA TRP A 709 -7.87 25.30 -12.06
C TRP A 709 -7.50 23.84 -11.70
N SER A 710 -6.31 23.62 -11.15
CA SER A 710 -5.89 22.34 -10.56
C SER A 710 -5.19 22.53 -9.22
N ARG A 711 -4.18 23.42 -9.15
CA ARG A 711 -3.36 23.69 -7.96
C ARG A 711 -2.67 22.42 -7.40
N GLY A 712 -2.23 21.54 -8.29
CA GLY A 712 -1.59 20.25 -8.01
C GLY A 712 -2.13 19.14 -8.93
N ALA A 713 -1.56 17.95 -8.79
CA ALA A 713 -1.87 16.75 -9.57
C ALA A 713 -3.06 15.96 -8.99
N TYR A 714 -2.92 15.38 -7.80
CA TYR A 714 -3.98 14.57 -7.14
C TYR A 714 -3.76 14.42 -5.64
N SER A 715 -4.76 13.92 -4.90
CA SER A 715 -4.66 13.75 -3.45
C SER A 715 -3.76 12.59 -3.01
N TYR A 716 -3.14 12.73 -1.84
CA TYR A 716 -2.33 11.68 -1.19
C TYR A 716 -2.63 11.62 0.31
N MET A 717 -2.26 10.52 0.98
CA MET A 717 -2.44 10.39 2.42
C MET A 717 -1.33 11.12 3.18
N ALA A 718 -1.59 12.35 3.60
CA ALA A 718 -0.59 13.15 4.30
C ALA A 718 -0.35 12.68 5.73
N VAL A 719 0.86 12.92 6.24
CA VAL A 719 1.21 12.79 7.66
C VAL A 719 0.15 13.49 8.54
N GLY A 720 -0.50 12.74 9.42
CA GLY A 720 -1.61 13.24 10.26
C GLY A 720 -3.01 13.20 9.62
N SER A 721 -3.15 12.63 8.43
CA SER A 721 -4.42 12.36 7.74
C SER A 721 -4.69 10.86 7.63
N SER A 722 -5.94 10.49 7.34
CA SER A 722 -6.40 9.11 7.15
C SER A 722 -7.58 9.06 6.18
N GLY A 723 -7.98 7.86 5.75
CA GLY A 723 -9.11 7.68 4.84
C GLY A 723 -10.44 8.28 5.28
N SER A 724 -10.65 8.51 6.58
CA SER A 724 -11.84 9.20 7.08
C SER A 724 -11.94 10.65 6.59
N ASP A 725 -10.82 11.30 6.23
CA ASP A 725 -10.84 12.64 5.64
C ASP A 725 -11.46 12.65 4.24
N TYR A 726 -11.34 11.56 3.47
CA TYR A 726 -12.04 11.41 2.18
C TYR A 726 -13.55 11.26 2.39
N ASP A 727 -13.97 10.50 3.41
CA ASP A 727 -15.37 10.30 3.77
C ASP A 727 -16.00 11.61 4.29
N LEU A 728 -15.28 12.36 5.14
CA LEU A 728 -15.63 13.72 5.54
C LEU A 728 -15.72 14.64 4.32
N LEU A 729 -14.73 14.64 3.42
CA LEU A 729 -14.75 15.51 2.24
C LEU A 729 -15.89 15.15 1.27
N ALA A 730 -16.32 13.89 1.23
CA ALA A 730 -17.51 13.41 0.51
C ALA A 730 -18.87 13.77 1.15
N ALA A 731 -18.95 14.06 2.44
CA ALA A 731 -20.22 14.36 3.11
C ALA A 731 -20.85 15.67 2.60
N PRO A 732 -22.18 15.75 2.40
CA PRO A 732 -22.82 16.96 1.91
C PRO A 732 -22.96 18.01 3.03
N VAL A 733 -23.11 19.27 2.64
CA VAL A 733 -23.26 20.41 3.57
C VAL A 733 -24.68 20.98 3.45
N ALA A 734 -25.35 21.10 4.60
CA ALA A 734 -26.60 21.80 4.77
C ALA A 734 -26.36 23.28 5.13
N PRO A 735 -27.29 24.20 4.79
CA PRO A 735 -27.22 25.58 5.24
C PRO A 735 -27.56 25.65 6.73
N THR A 736 -26.68 26.25 7.54
CA THR A 736 -26.93 26.48 8.96
C THR A 736 -28.11 27.43 9.16
N SER A 737 -29.13 26.96 9.88
CA SER A 737 -30.02 27.85 10.62
C SER A 737 -29.26 28.46 11.78
N GLY A 738 -29.42 29.75 12.05
CA GLY A 738 -28.87 30.41 13.25
C GLY A 738 -29.55 30.00 14.57
N ASP A 739 -30.06 28.77 14.61
CA ASP A 739 -30.88 28.19 15.66
C ASP A 739 -30.45 26.71 15.76
N GLN A 740 -29.73 26.39 16.84
CA GLN A 740 -29.10 25.08 17.06
C GLN A 740 -30.13 23.96 17.28
N SER A 741 -31.40 24.30 17.50
CA SER A 741 -32.48 23.31 17.68
C SER A 741 -32.93 22.65 16.35
N ALA A 742 -32.59 23.23 15.20
CA ALA A 742 -33.15 22.85 13.90
C ALA A 742 -32.16 22.19 12.91
N GLU A 743 -30.87 22.11 13.24
CA GLU A 743 -29.81 21.70 12.29
C GLU A 743 -29.99 20.27 11.74
N SER A 744 -30.60 19.37 12.52
CA SER A 744 -30.84 17.96 12.15
C SER A 744 -31.90 17.76 11.05
N SER A 745 -32.63 18.81 10.66
CA SER A 745 -33.71 18.75 9.65
C SER A 745 -33.36 19.50 8.34
N ALA A 746 -32.21 20.17 8.29
CA ALA A 746 -31.84 21.01 7.14
C ALA A 746 -31.46 20.16 5.90
N THR A 747 -32.27 20.25 4.83
CA THR A 747 -31.96 19.61 3.54
C THR A 747 -30.58 20.06 3.01
N PRO A 748 -29.66 19.13 2.70
CA PRO A 748 -28.35 19.49 2.16
C PRO A 748 -28.44 20.22 0.82
N ARG A 749 -27.57 21.21 0.61
CA ARG A 749 -27.58 22.09 -0.57
C ARG A 749 -26.26 22.09 -1.35
N VAL A 750 -25.16 21.68 -0.73
CA VAL A 750 -23.83 21.58 -1.35
C VAL A 750 -23.30 20.16 -1.23
N PHE A 751 -23.04 19.51 -2.35
CA PHE A 751 -22.57 18.13 -2.47
C PHE A 751 -21.14 18.11 -3.04
N PHE A 752 -20.38 17.05 -2.81
CA PHE A 752 -18.95 16.99 -3.14
C PHE A 752 -18.59 15.68 -3.86
N ALA A 753 -18.02 15.80 -5.07
CA ALA A 753 -17.47 14.69 -5.86
C ALA A 753 -16.08 15.04 -6.41
N GLY A 754 -15.30 14.03 -6.79
CA GLY A 754 -13.90 14.15 -7.18
C GLY A 754 -13.07 13.01 -6.58
N GLU A 755 -11.85 12.82 -7.07
CA GLU A 755 -10.95 11.75 -6.56
C GLU A 755 -10.63 11.91 -5.06
N HIS A 756 -10.48 13.15 -4.59
CA HIS A 756 -10.36 13.50 -3.16
C HIS A 756 -11.64 13.29 -2.33
N THR A 757 -12.66 12.61 -2.85
CA THR A 757 -13.93 12.29 -2.13
C THR A 757 -14.23 10.80 -2.10
N ILE A 758 -13.30 9.91 -2.44
CA ILE A 758 -13.54 8.46 -2.48
C ILE A 758 -12.36 7.68 -1.89
N LYS A 759 -12.52 7.27 -0.63
CA LYS A 759 -11.51 6.63 0.22
C LYS A 759 -10.81 5.41 -0.40
N ASN A 760 -11.56 4.58 -1.11
CA ASN A 760 -11.09 3.29 -1.64
C ASN A 760 -10.51 3.40 -3.07
N TYR A 761 -10.66 4.55 -3.72
CA TYR A 761 -10.16 4.79 -5.08
C TYR A 761 -9.65 6.25 -5.25
N PRO A 762 -8.82 6.77 -4.34
CA PRO A 762 -8.31 8.14 -4.39
C PRO A 762 -7.44 8.37 -5.65
N ALA A 763 -7.06 9.61 -5.91
CA ALA A 763 -6.20 10.05 -7.03
C ALA A 763 -6.61 9.68 -8.49
N THR A 764 -7.59 8.81 -8.71
CA THR A 764 -7.79 8.12 -10.00
C THR A 764 -8.95 8.67 -10.85
N VAL A 765 -8.88 8.40 -12.17
CA VAL A 765 -9.99 8.66 -13.11
C VAL A 765 -11.23 7.84 -12.76
N HIS A 766 -11.06 6.56 -12.38
CA HIS A 766 -12.17 5.68 -12.05
C HIS A 766 -12.82 6.05 -10.70
N GLY A 767 -12.05 6.46 -9.70
CA GLY A 767 -12.59 6.97 -8.44
C GLY A 767 -13.34 8.29 -8.62
N ALA A 768 -12.76 9.23 -9.36
CA ALA A 768 -13.47 10.46 -9.74
C ALA A 768 -14.79 10.15 -10.46
N PHE A 769 -14.80 9.22 -11.41
CA PHE A 769 -16.04 8.75 -12.08
C PHE A 769 -17.07 8.17 -11.09
N LEU A 770 -16.66 7.24 -10.22
CA LEU A 770 -17.53 6.61 -9.20
C LEU A 770 -18.11 7.64 -8.22
N SER A 771 -17.32 8.61 -7.76
CA SER A 771 -17.80 9.69 -6.89
C SER A 771 -18.88 10.56 -7.56
N GLY A 772 -18.79 10.74 -8.88
CA GLY A 772 -19.82 11.42 -9.67
C GLY A 772 -21.13 10.63 -9.73
N LEU A 773 -21.06 9.30 -9.92
CA LEU A 773 -22.24 8.43 -9.84
C LEU A 773 -22.89 8.48 -8.45
N ARG A 774 -22.08 8.43 -7.38
CA ARG A 774 -22.51 8.50 -5.97
C ARG A 774 -23.27 9.78 -5.66
N GLU A 775 -22.73 10.96 -5.98
CA GLU A 775 -23.45 12.21 -5.73
C GLU A 775 -24.66 12.39 -6.66
N GLY A 776 -24.58 11.91 -7.91
CA GLY A 776 -25.74 11.86 -8.80
C GLY A 776 -26.90 11.05 -8.20
N ALA A 777 -26.59 9.92 -7.58
CA ALA A 777 -27.56 9.09 -6.86
C ALA A 777 -28.09 9.78 -5.59
N ARG A 778 -27.20 10.34 -4.76
CA ARG A 778 -27.52 11.00 -3.49
C ARG A 778 -28.43 12.23 -3.69
N ILE A 779 -28.11 13.08 -4.67
CA ILE A 779 -28.91 14.26 -5.03
C ILE A 779 -30.27 13.82 -5.59
N ALA A 780 -30.31 12.81 -6.46
CA ALA A 780 -31.58 12.30 -6.99
C ALA A 780 -32.44 11.62 -5.92
N ASN A 781 -31.84 10.98 -4.91
CA ASN A 781 -32.57 10.49 -3.72
C ASN A 781 -33.20 11.66 -2.95
N GLN A 782 -32.44 12.74 -2.69
CA GLN A 782 -32.91 13.91 -1.93
C GLN A 782 -34.04 14.69 -2.63
N PHE A 783 -33.95 14.90 -3.95
CA PHE A 783 -34.85 15.80 -4.68
C PHE A 783 -35.89 15.10 -5.56
N ALA A 784 -35.64 13.86 -6.01
CA ALA A 784 -36.59 13.06 -6.80
C ALA A 784 -37.13 11.81 -6.07
N GLY A 785 -36.69 11.56 -4.82
CA GLY A 785 -37.10 10.42 -4.01
C GLY A 785 -36.45 9.09 -4.41
N CYS A 786 -36.56 8.09 -3.54
CA CYS A 786 -35.96 6.76 -3.72
C CYS A 786 -36.93 5.78 -4.40
N PRO A 787 -36.75 5.43 -5.69
CA PRO A 787 -37.71 4.60 -6.44
C PRO A 787 -37.75 3.13 -5.99
N TYR A 788 -36.73 2.68 -5.25
CA TYR A 788 -36.56 1.32 -4.74
C TYR A 788 -37.04 1.14 -3.28
N ALA A 789 -37.44 2.21 -2.59
CA ALA A 789 -37.85 2.15 -1.20
C ALA A 789 -39.12 1.29 -1.00
N HIS A 790 -39.18 0.54 0.10
CA HIS A 790 -40.32 -0.31 0.41
C HIS A 790 -41.58 0.54 0.70
N ARG A 791 -42.62 0.42 -0.14
CA ARG A 791 -43.91 1.08 0.10
C ARG A 791 -44.69 0.32 1.19
N SER A 792 -44.71 0.86 2.40
CA SER A 792 -45.60 0.34 3.45
C SER A 792 -47.07 0.47 3.01
N LEU A 793 -47.82 -0.64 3.08
CA LEU A 793 -49.26 -0.67 2.80
C LEU A 793 -50.04 -0.23 4.04
N SER A 794 -50.00 1.07 4.33
CA SER A 794 -50.72 1.69 5.45
C SER A 794 -51.30 3.04 5.05
N SER A 795 -52.64 3.14 5.09
CA SER A 795 -53.48 4.34 4.87
C SER A 795 -53.13 5.23 3.66
N GLY A 796 -53.90 5.11 2.59
CA GLY A 796 -53.90 6.12 1.52
C GLY A 796 -54.63 7.39 1.95
N HIS A 797 -53.98 8.54 1.78
CA HIS A 797 -54.60 9.86 1.68
C HIS A 797 -53.87 10.67 0.61
N HIS A 798 -54.58 11.52 -0.13
CA HIS A 798 -53.95 12.46 -1.05
C HIS A 798 -53.19 13.54 -0.28
N TYR A 799 -51.99 13.89 -0.76
CA TYR A 799 -51.40 15.19 -0.46
C TYR A 799 -51.26 15.99 -1.75
N ASN A 800 -52.12 17.00 -1.86
CA ASN A 800 -51.99 18.12 -2.78
C ASN A 800 -52.01 19.38 -1.91
N THR A 801 -51.08 20.30 -2.18
CA THR A 801 -51.15 21.75 -1.89
C THR A 801 -51.44 22.27 -0.46
N THR A 802 -50.47 23.07 0.01
CA THR A 802 -50.61 24.37 0.72
C THR A 802 -50.98 24.46 2.22
N ASP A 803 -50.31 25.44 2.83
CA ASP A 803 -50.54 26.18 4.08
C ASP A 803 -50.21 25.56 5.47
N PRO A 804 -49.71 26.37 6.43
CA PRO A 804 -49.13 25.88 7.68
C PRO A 804 -50.10 25.91 8.90
N PRO A 805 -49.93 25.02 9.89
CA PRO A 805 -50.75 25.02 11.10
C PRO A 805 -50.32 26.09 12.13
N THR A 806 -51.26 26.93 12.55
CA THR A 806 -51.11 27.89 13.64
C THR A 806 -51.43 27.28 15.02
N LEU A 807 -50.75 27.75 16.09
CA LEU A 807 -50.97 27.29 17.47
C LEU A 807 -52.33 27.74 18.05
N HIS A 808 -53.00 26.85 18.81
CA HIS A 808 -53.81 27.16 20.01
C HIS A 808 -54.09 25.85 20.81
N ARG A 809 -54.38 25.84 22.13
CA ARG A 809 -53.71 26.49 23.28
C ARG A 809 -54.20 25.83 24.60
N GLY A 810 -53.30 25.59 25.57
CA GLY A 810 -53.62 25.41 27.00
C GLY A 810 -53.54 23.97 27.56
N GLY A 811 -53.16 23.76 28.83
CA GLY A 811 -52.57 24.72 29.78
C GLY A 811 -52.62 24.29 31.26
N HIS A 812 -51.61 24.73 32.04
CA HIS A 812 -51.53 24.70 33.52
C HIS A 812 -51.44 23.30 34.20
N LEU A 813 -50.83 23.11 35.39
CA LEU A 813 -50.05 24.00 36.28
C LEU A 813 -49.01 23.20 37.11
N SER A 814 -48.07 23.90 37.74
CA SER A 814 -47.05 23.38 38.68
C SER A 814 -47.61 23.10 40.09
N PRO A 815 -46.82 22.45 40.96
CA PRO A 815 -46.40 23.18 42.17
C PRO A 815 -44.92 22.99 42.57
N SER A 816 -44.44 23.86 43.45
CA SER A 816 -43.11 23.80 44.09
C SER A 816 -43.18 24.37 45.51
N THR A 817 -42.70 23.63 46.51
CA THR A 817 -42.57 24.13 47.90
C THR A 817 -41.30 23.55 48.55
N LEU A 818 -40.75 24.25 49.53
CA LEU A 818 -39.46 24.00 50.20
C LEU A 818 -39.63 23.89 51.72
N ALA A 819 -38.54 23.57 52.43
CA ALA A 819 -38.40 23.43 53.90
C ALA A 819 -38.95 22.09 54.50
N THR A 820 -38.46 21.58 55.65
CA THR A 820 -37.65 22.23 56.71
C THR A 820 -36.67 21.25 57.42
N SER A 821 -35.75 21.83 58.20
CA SER A 821 -35.08 21.29 59.42
C SER A 821 -34.02 20.16 59.36
N LEU A 822 -32.78 20.59 59.66
CA LEU A 822 -31.71 19.91 60.44
C LEU A 822 -32.14 19.75 61.94
N PRO A 823 -31.35 19.22 62.92
CA PRO A 823 -29.88 18.95 62.95
C PRO A 823 -29.38 17.67 63.69
N PHE A 824 -28.04 17.47 63.74
CA PHE A 824 -27.16 16.89 64.81
C PHE A 824 -27.67 15.70 65.69
N SER A 825 -26.88 14.70 66.11
CA SER A 825 -25.43 14.46 66.23
C SER A 825 -25.15 12.96 66.52
N GLY A 826 -23.90 12.53 66.79
CA GLY A 826 -23.65 11.30 67.58
C GLY A 826 -22.54 10.37 67.10
N LEU A 827 -21.45 10.32 67.87
CA LEU A 827 -20.25 9.48 67.74
C LEU A 827 -20.47 7.96 67.93
N SER A 828 -19.42 7.20 67.54
CA SER A 828 -18.90 5.99 68.22
C SER A 828 -19.34 4.57 67.78
N GLU A 829 -18.47 3.95 66.98
CA GLU A 829 -17.84 2.61 67.13
C GLU A 829 -18.59 1.30 67.49
N MET A 830 -18.10 0.24 66.81
CA MET A 830 -17.90 -1.16 67.22
C MET A 830 -18.98 -2.27 67.11
N ALA A 831 -18.49 -3.39 66.55
CA ALA A 831 -18.77 -4.80 66.89
C ALA A 831 -20.01 -5.56 66.33
N THR A 832 -19.73 -6.31 65.26
CA THR A 832 -20.14 -7.72 64.98
C THR A 832 -19.94 -8.67 66.19
N PRO A 833 -20.46 -9.94 66.28
CA PRO A 833 -20.52 -10.91 65.15
C PRO A 833 -21.50 -12.13 65.17
N ASP A 834 -21.40 -12.92 64.09
CA ASP A 834 -21.39 -14.41 63.99
C ASP A 834 -22.68 -15.29 64.00
N HIS A 835 -22.48 -16.51 63.47
CA HIS A 835 -23.22 -17.79 63.55
C HIS A 835 -24.52 -17.95 62.70
N SER A 836 -24.84 -19.11 62.10
CA SER A 836 -24.07 -20.35 61.80
C SER A 836 -24.77 -21.24 60.73
N LYS A 837 -24.13 -22.34 60.30
CA LYS A 837 -24.67 -23.47 59.48
C LYS A 837 -25.00 -24.70 60.42
N PRO A 838 -25.55 -25.89 60.01
CA PRO A 838 -25.62 -26.50 58.65
C PRO A 838 -26.81 -27.47 58.28
N ASP A 839 -26.75 -28.04 57.06
CA ASP A 839 -27.06 -29.42 56.56
C ASP A 839 -28.45 -30.17 56.55
N THR A 840 -28.66 -30.87 55.41
CA THR A 840 -29.30 -32.20 55.12
C THR A 840 -30.84 -32.47 55.01
N ASP A 841 -31.26 -32.78 53.76
CA ASP A 841 -31.89 -34.03 53.22
C ASP A 841 -33.37 -34.51 53.39
N MET A 842 -33.84 -35.14 52.27
CA MET A 842 -34.86 -36.21 52.04
C MET A 842 -36.35 -35.92 51.63
N ASP A 843 -36.64 -36.33 50.39
CA ASP A 843 -37.80 -37.07 49.78
C ASP A 843 -39.29 -36.81 50.15
N TYR A 844 -40.16 -36.64 49.12
CA TYR A 844 -40.97 -37.73 48.50
C TYR A 844 -41.89 -37.31 47.32
N SER A 845 -42.28 -38.28 46.47
CA SER A 845 -43.45 -38.32 45.51
C SER A 845 -43.55 -37.28 44.36
N SER A 846 -44.17 -37.56 43.19
CA SER A 846 -44.69 -38.81 42.57
C SER A 846 -45.17 -38.60 41.10
N THR A 847 -45.16 -39.67 40.27
CA THR A 847 -46.09 -40.00 39.14
C THR A 847 -46.22 -39.02 37.93
N ASP A 848 -46.39 -39.45 36.66
CA ASP A 848 -46.43 -40.82 36.08
C ASP A 848 -46.12 -40.87 34.56
N ASN A 849 -45.98 -42.08 34.00
CA ASN A 849 -45.70 -42.37 32.57
C ASN A 849 -46.95 -42.77 31.75
N SER A 850 -46.87 -42.67 30.41
CA SER A 850 -47.32 -43.66 29.39
C SER A 850 -47.03 -43.12 27.97
N ASP A 851 -46.33 -43.79 27.04
CA ASP A 851 -46.53 -45.09 26.34
C ASP A 851 -47.39 -44.95 25.05
N MET A 852 -47.18 -45.66 23.91
CA MET A 852 -46.27 -46.77 23.55
C MET A 852 -46.17 -46.93 21.98
N GLU A 853 -45.09 -47.58 21.49
CA GLU A 853 -45.01 -48.55 20.35
C GLU A 853 -45.52 -48.22 18.90
N ALA A 854 -45.12 -48.88 17.79
CA ALA A 854 -43.92 -49.68 17.42
C ALA A 854 -43.89 -49.99 15.87
N ASP A 855 -42.79 -50.62 15.40
CA ASP A 855 -42.69 -51.57 14.25
C ASP A 855 -42.96 -51.12 12.78
N THR A 856 -42.38 -51.72 11.72
CA THR A 856 -41.31 -52.75 11.57
C THR A 856 -40.52 -52.64 10.23
N ASP A 857 -39.28 -53.15 10.25
CA ASP A 857 -38.47 -53.84 9.21
C ASP A 857 -38.36 -53.44 7.71
N GLY A 858 -37.12 -53.53 7.21
CA GLY A 858 -36.76 -53.53 5.78
C GLY A 858 -35.26 -53.82 5.53
N GLN A 859 -34.93 -55.05 5.15
CA GLN A 859 -33.56 -55.54 4.86
C GLN A 859 -33.13 -55.20 3.39
N GLY A 860 -31.85 -55.16 2.99
CA GLY A 860 -30.59 -55.37 3.71
C GLY A 860 -29.34 -55.22 2.81
N THR A 861 -28.18 -55.19 3.48
CA THR A 861 -26.75 -55.34 3.09
C THR A 861 -26.41 -56.05 1.74
N PHE A 862 -25.24 -55.87 1.10
CA PHE A 862 -23.85 -56.06 1.58
C PHE A 862 -22.84 -55.32 0.66
N THR A 863 -21.56 -55.02 0.97
CA THR A 863 -20.78 -54.70 2.21
C THR A 863 -19.35 -54.32 1.80
N MET A 864 -18.69 -53.37 2.49
CA MET A 864 -17.31 -53.60 2.97
C MET A 864 -16.99 -52.71 4.17
N ALA A 865 -16.35 -53.29 5.19
CA ALA A 865 -15.85 -52.58 6.36
C ALA A 865 -14.77 -53.43 7.04
N ASP A 866 -13.70 -52.80 7.56
CA ASP A 866 -13.09 -53.35 8.77
C ASP A 866 -12.52 -52.31 9.74
N LYS A 867 -12.95 -52.47 10.99
CA LYS A 867 -12.38 -52.10 12.30
C LYS A 867 -11.21 -51.08 12.33
N LEU A 868 -11.43 -49.94 12.99
CA LEU A 868 -11.05 -49.79 14.43
C LEU A 868 -11.48 -48.43 15.01
N GLY A 869 -12.44 -48.43 15.93
CA GLY A 869 -12.81 -47.23 16.70
C GLY A 869 -12.22 -47.24 18.11
N ARG A 870 -11.71 -46.10 18.59
CA ARG A 870 -11.49 -45.87 20.04
C ARG A 870 -11.70 -44.39 20.43
N LYS A 871 -12.48 -44.20 21.50
CA LYS A 871 -12.92 -42.90 22.04
C LYS A 871 -11.71 -42.03 22.45
N ARG A 872 -11.63 -40.78 21.98
CA ARG A 872 -10.71 -39.78 22.56
C ARG A 872 -11.21 -39.39 23.95
N LYS A 873 -10.47 -39.75 25.00
CA LYS A 873 -10.68 -39.21 26.35
C LYS A 873 -10.16 -37.76 26.42
N PHE A 874 -10.89 -36.89 27.09
CA PHE A 874 -10.31 -35.63 27.59
C PHE A 874 -9.16 -35.92 28.57
N ARG A 875 -8.12 -35.08 28.54
CA ARG A 875 -7.08 -34.96 29.57
C ARG A 875 -6.75 -33.47 29.77
N PRO A 876 -6.29 -33.07 30.97
CA PRO A 876 -6.36 -31.68 31.42
C PRO A 876 -5.29 -30.75 30.81
N HIS A 877 -5.49 -29.44 31.02
CA HIS A 877 -4.55 -28.38 30.62
C HIS A 877 -3.11 -28.66 31.04
N LYS A 878 -2.16 -28.39 30.13
CA LYS A 878 -0.77 -28.11 30.49
C LYS A 878 -0.70 -26.71 31.12
N GLN A 879 -0.01 -26.56 32.25
CA GLN A 879 0.38 -25.25 32.77
C GLN A 879 1.34 -24.55 31.79
N PRO A 880 1.30 -23.21 31.67
CA PRO A 880 2.16 -22.46 30.75
C PRO A 880 3.63 -22.46 31.21
N GLN A 881 4.56 -22.41 30.25
CA GLN A 881 6.00 -22.46 30.53
C GLN A 881 6.52 -21.27 31.35
N THR A 882 5.83 -20.14 31.35
CA THR A 882 6.21 -18.89 32.03
C THR A 882 6.58 -19.10 33.49
N LYS A 883 5.82 -19.91 34.25
CA LYS A 883 6.16 -20.20 35.66
C LYS A 883 7.49 -20.95 35.83
N LYS A 884 7.88 -21.82 34.88
CA LYS A 884 9.20 -22.48 34.93
C LYS A 884 10.34 -21.52 34.65
N THR A 885 10.17 -20.58 33.71
CA THR A 885 11.16 -19.54 33.43
C THR A 885 11.33 -18.62 34.64
N ILE A 886 10.23 -18.15 35.23
CA ILE A 886 10.22 -17.30 36.43
C ILE A 886 10.95 -18.00 37.58
N THR A 887 10.54 -19.22 37.96
CA THR A 887 11.22 -19.97 39.05
C THR A 887 12.70 -20.26 38.73
N SER A 888 13.08 -20.45 37.47
CA SER A 888 14.50 -20.63 37.09
C SER A 888 15.33 -19.35 37.28
N VAL A 889 14.76 -18.17 36.96
CA VAL A 889 15.43 -16.88 37.15
C VAL A 889 15.50 -16.50 38.64
N THR A 890 14.39 -16.62 39.38
CA THR A 890 14.36 -16.34 40.83
C THR A 890 15.32 -17.25 41.59
N ASN A 891 15.32 -18.57 41.32
CA ASN A 891 16.23 -19.49 41.99
C ASN A 891 17.72 -19.23 41.68
N LYS A 892 18.04 -18.73 40.47
CA LYS A 892 19.42 -18.26 40.16
C LYS A 892 19.77 -17.01 40.95
N PHE A 893 18.86 -16.03 41.04
CA PHE A 893 19.06 -14.80 41.78
C PHE A 893 19.24 -15.06 43.29
N ASP A 894 18.41 -15.91 43.89
CA ASP A 894 18.50 -16.28 45.30
C ASP A 894 19.67 -17.23 45.62
N ALA A 895 20.24 -17.92 44.63
CA ALA A 895 21.50 -18.64 44.78
C ALA A 895 22.69 -17.68 44.77
N LEU A 896 22.70 -16.68 43.87
CA LEU A 896 23.74 -15.65 43.79
C LEU A 896 23.75 -14.74 45.03
N LYS A 897 22.58 -14.31 45.53
CA LYS A 897 22.46 -13.59 46.81
C LYS A 897 23.03 -14.34 48.02
N ARG A 898 23.14 -15.68 47.95
CA ARG A 898 23.75 -16.50 49.01
C ARG A 898 25.26 -16.72 48.82
N ALA A 899 25.82 -16.39 47.66
CA ALA A 899 27.25 -16.46 47.39
C ALA A 899 27.99 -15.18 47.81
N ASP A 900 27.35 -14.02 47.68
CA ASP A 900 27.99 -12.70 47.77
C ASP A 900 27.97 -12.05 49.19
N ASN A 901 27.93 -12.88 50.24
CA ASN A 901 27.85 -12.41 51.62
C ASN A 901 29.22 -11.95 52.19
N ASN A 902 30.23 -11.71 51.34
CA ASN A 902 31.62 -11.51 51.76
C ASN A 902 32.46 -10.60 50.82
N THR A 903 31.85 -9.84 49.91
CA THR A 903 32.56 -9.01 48.91
C THR A 903 31.93 -7.63 48.76
N THR A 904 32.63 -6.56 49.14
CA THR A 904 32.12 -5.18 49.14
C THR A 904 32.35 -4.40 47.85
N THR A 905 32.04 -4.99 46.69
CA THR A 905 31.83 -4.27 45.40
C THR A 905 31.12 -5.19 44.39
N PRO A 906 30.04 -4.75 43.69
CA PRO A 906 29.44 -5.52 42.60
C PRO A 906 30.20 -5.32 41.27
N ASP A 907 30.59 -6.40 40.61
CA ASP A 907 31.28 -6.36 39.31
C ASP A 907 30.37 -6.00 38.12
N ASP A 908 30.93 -5.29 37.14
CA ASP A 908 30.26 -4.84 35.89
C ASP A 908 29.63 -5.97 35.05
N GLN A 909 30.00 -7.24 35.29
CA GLN A 909 29.42 -8.39 34.58
C GLN A 909 27.90 -8.49 34.77
N PHE A 910 27.38 -8.04 35.92
CA PHE A 910 25.97 -8.20 36.34
C PHE A 910 24.96 -7.61 35.34
N ILE A 911 25.34 -6.55 34.62
CA ILE A 911 24.44 -5.76 33.75
C ILE A 911 24.40 -6.29 32.30
N SER A 912 25.30 -7.21 31.93
CA SER A 912 25.40 -7.77 30.57
C SER A 912 24.36 -8.86 30.26
N LEU A 913 23.84 -9.54 31.28
CA LEU A 913 23.11 -10.82 31.12
C LEU A 913 21.58 -10.70 30.94
N VAL A 914 20.99 -9.50 31.06
CA VAL A 914 19.55 -9.29 30.89
C VAL A 914 19.28 -8.16 29.89
N PRO A 915 18.83 -8.47 28.65
CA PRO A 915 18.49 -7.45 27.66
C PRO A 915 17.36 -6.53 28.12
N PHE A 916 17.50 -5.22 27.88
CA PHE A 916 16.51 -4.21 28.28
C PHE A 916 15.09 -4.52 27.78
N HIS A 917 14.96 -5.05 26.55
CA HIS A 917 13.68 -5.49 26.00
C HIS A 917 13.01 -6.61 26.82
N GLN A 918 13.77 -7.53 27.43
CA GLN A 918 13.20 -8.58 28.28
C GLN A 918 12.64 -7.99 29.60
N VAL A 919 13.35 -7.02 30.20
CA VAL A 919 12.87 -6.31 31.40
C VAL A 919 11.61 -5.50 31.08
N TYR A 920 11.60 -4.80 29.95
CA TYR A 920 10.43 -4.03 29.49
C TYR A 920 9.23 -4.93 29.17
N LYS A 921 9.45 -6.06 28.51
CA LYS A 921 8.41 -7.07 28.23
C LYS A 921 7.84 -7.67 29.51
N PHE A 922 8.69 -8.03 30.48
CA PHE A 922 8.26 -8.50 31.80
C PHE A 922 7.38 -7.47 32.53
N ILE A 923 7.80 -6.20 32.58
CA ILE A 923 7.01 -5.12 33.20
C ILE A 923 5.65 -4.95 32.49
N ARG A 924 5.59 -5.07 31.16
CA ARG A 924 4.34 -5.01 30.38
C ARG A 924 3.42 -6.21 30.62
N GLU A 925 3.97 -7.43 30.69
CA GLU A 925 3.22 -8.66 31.01
C GLU A 925 2.69 -8.68 32.46
N VAL A 926 3.38 -8.02 33.40
CA VAL A 926 2.87 -7.84 34.77
C VAL A 926 1.82 -6.72 34.84
N LYS A 927 1.98 -5.61 34.10
CA LYS A 927 0.93 -4.56 33.97
C LYS A 927 -0.37 -5.09 33.32
N SER A 928 -0.37 -6.25 32.64
CA SER A 928 -1.58 -6.86 32.06
C SER A 928 -2.30 -7.88 32.97
N HIS A 929 -1.92 -8.01 34.23
CA HIS A 929 -2.52 -8.96 35.19
C HIS A 929 -2.92 -8.23 36.49
N ASP A 930 -4.07 -7.52 36.47
CA ASP A 930 -4.44 -6.53 37.49
C ASP A 930 -4.55 -7.04 38.94
N ASN A 931 -4.88 -8.32 39.13
CA ASN A 931 -5.41 -8.87 40.40
C ASN A 931 -4.41 -9.69 41.25
N ASP A 932 -3.11 -9.68 40.98
CA ASP A 932 -2.11 -10.39 41.81
C ASP A 932 -1.18 -9.42 42.55
N SER A 933 -1.39 -9.27 43.86
CA SER A 933 -0.58 -8.41 44.73
C SER A 933 0.81 -8.99 45.02
N VAL A 934 1.01 -10.30 44.89
CA VAL A 934 2.30 -10.96 45.12
C VAL A 934 3.29 -10.64 44.00
N LEU A 935 2.81 -10.56 42.75
CA LEU A 935 3.63 -10.14 41.61
C LEU A 935 4.15 -8.70 41.74
N LYS A 936 3.36 -7.78 42.32
CA LYS A 936 3.78 -6.37 42.51
C LYS A 936 4.96 -6.23 43.48
N GLN A 937 5.07 -7.07 44.51
CA GLN A 937 6.25 -7.10 45.40
C GLN A 937 7.54 -7.59 44.71
N GLN A 938 7.44 -8.42 43.66
CA GLN A 938 8.60 -8.93 42.93
C GLN A 938 9.22 -7.91 41.95
N ILE A 939 8.58 -6.75 41.74
CA ILE A 939 9.09 -5.69 40.85
C ILE A 939 10.21 -4.89 41.51
N SER A 940 10.20 -4.74 42.85
CA SER A 940 11.09 -3.83 43.60
C SER A 940 12.58 -3.93 43.21
N PRO A 941 13.21 -5.13 43.14
CA PRO A 941 14.63 -5.24 42.78
C PRO A 941 14.98 -4.77 41.36
N PHE A 942 14.00 -4.69 40.45
CA PHE A 942 14.21 -4.18 39.09
C PHE A 942 14.06 -2.65 39.01
N ALA A 943 13.35 -2.02 39.94
CA ALA A 943 13.28 -0.57 40.06
C ALA A 943 14.64 0.00 40.50
N ASP A 944 15.28 -0.63 41.50
CA ASP A 944 16.62 -0.25 41.97
C ASP A 944 17.67 -0.30 40.85
N ILE A 945 17.63 -1.34 40.01
CA ILE A 945 18.52 -1.49 38.84
C ILE A 945 18.32 -0.36 37.83
N LEU A 946 17.07 0.08 37.59
CA LEU A 946 16.77 1.20 36.69
C LEU A 946 17.18 2.56 37.29
N ALA A 947 17.03 2.74 38.60
CA ALA A 947 17.48 3.94 39.31
C ALA A 947 19.02 4.06 39.26
N TRP A 948 19.75 3.00 39.63
CA TRP A 948 21.22 2.98 39.63
C TRP A 948 21.80 3.25 38.23
N ARG A 949 21.20 2.66 37.18
CA ARG A 949 21.64 2.83 35.80
C ARG A 949 21.45 4.25 35.28
N ASN A 950 20.46 4.99 35.78
CA ASN A 950 20.29 6.42 35.49
C ASN A 950 21.27 7.32 36.25
N CYS A 951 21.72 6.93 37.45
CA CYS A 951 22.76 7.67 38.20
C CYS A 951 24.14 7.58 37.56
N GLN A 952 24.47 6.48 36.86
CA GLN A 952 25.73 6.31 36.13
C GLN A 952 25.83 7.17 34.86
N VAL A 953 24.72 7.54 34.22
CA VAL A 953 24.71 8.44 33.04
C VAL A 953 24.77 9.90 33.51
N GLY A 954 25.86 10.22 34.22
CA GLY A 954 25.99 11.40 35.08
C GLY A 954 27.07 12.42 34.70
N SER A 955 27.83 12.19 33.62
CA SER A 955 28.73 13.20 33.05
C SER A 955 28.62 13.22 31.52
N SER A 956 28.64 14.45 30.96
CA SER A 956 28.48 14.77 29.53
C SER A 956 27.35 14.06 28.76
N GLU A 957 26.12 14.59 28.79
CA GLU A 957 25.38 15.04 27.59
C GLU A 957 24.04 15.74 27.94
N SER A 958 23.34 16.29 26.95
CA SER A 958 22.42 17.43 27.13
C SER A 958 20.92 17.10 27.24
N GLY A 959 20.28 17.70 28.25
CA GLY A 959 18.86 18.09 28.23
C GLY A 959 17.81 16.97 28.28
N ASN A 960 17.53 16.34 27.14
CA ASN A 960 16.22 15.73 26.88
C ASN A 960 16.00 14.33 27.46
N SER A 961 17.04 13.63 27.93
CA SER A 961 16.88 12.26 28.48
C SER A 961 16.35 12.23 29.92
N ARG A 962 16.56 13.30 30.72
CA ARG A 962 16.17 13.33 32.14
C ARG A 962 14.66 13.22 32.35
N THR A 963 13.86 13.86 31.50
CA THR A 963 12.40 13.97 31.67
C THR A 963 11.69 12.63 31.56
N ALA A 964 12.14 11.76 30.65
CA ALA A 964 11.52 10.44 30.42
C ALA A 964 11.75 9.48 31.60
N GLY A 965 12.96 9.43 32.15
CA GLY A 965 13.29 8.58 33.30
C GLY A 965 12.55 8.99 34.58
N ILE A 966 12.46 10.30 34.84
CA ILE A 966 11.75 10.85 36.00
C ILE A 966 10.25 10.57 35.92
N SER A 967 9.63 10.75 34.74
CA SER A 967 8.19 10.51 34.56
C SER A 967 7.79 9.05 34.82
N LEU A 968 8.66 8.08 34.50
CA LEU A 968 8.37 6.66 34.73
C LEU A 968 8.50 6.27 36.21
N LEU A 969 9.45 6.85 36.94
CA LEU A 969 9.58 6.65 38.40
C LEU A 969 8.40 7.26 39.17
N HIS A 970 7.87 8.39 38.69
CA HIS A 970 6.71 9.07 39.29
C HIS A 970 5.38 8.31 39.10
N GLU A 971 5.28 7.38 38.13
CA GLU A 971 4.16 6.42 38.05
C GLU A 971 4.27 5.27 39.07
N ILE A 972 5.48 4.95 39.56
CA ILE A 972 5.75 3.72 40.31
C ILE A 972 5.63 3.94 41.83
N TYR A 973 5.94 5.15 42.33
CA TYR A 973 5.84 5.49 43.74
C TYR A 973 4.59 6.32 44.07
N LEU A 974 3.58 5.67 44.65
CA LEU A 974 2.43 6.34 45.26
C LEU A 974 2.81 6.91 46.63
N GLY A 975 3.28 8.16 46.65
CA GLY A 975 3.59 8.93 47.85
C GLY A 975 3.49 10.45 47.62
N PRO A 976 3.38 11.27 48.68
CA PRO A 976 3.32 12.72 48.56
C PRO A 976 4.65 13.31 48.04
N PRO A 977 4.63 14.49 47.38
CA PRO A 977 5.80 15.02 46.68
C PRO A 977 6.91 15.44 47.63
N LEU A 978 8.15 15.03 47.31
CA LEU A 978 9.38 15.51 47.94
C LEU A 978 9.68 16.95 47.48
N GLY A 979 8.99 17.92 48.10
CA GLY A 979 9.49 19.29 48.18
C GLY A 979 10.66 19.38 49.17
N GLU A 980 11.51 20.39 48.98
CA GLU A 980 12.63 20.76 49.86
C GLU A 980 13.75 19.70 50.05
N LEU A 981 14.61 19.56 49.03
CA LEU A 981 16.05 19.28 49.23
C LEU A 981 16.85 19.80 48.02
N CYS A 982 18.14 20.13 48.25
CA CYS A 982 19.08 20.77 47.31
C CYS A 982 18.87 22.28 47.03
N SER A 983 19.49 23.11 47.88
CA SER A 983 19.85 24.50 47.61
C SER A 983 21.39 24.65 47.50
N PHE A 984 21.84 25.74 46.88
CA PHE A 984 23.26 26.12 46.63
C PHE A 984 24.05 25.26 45.60
N PRO A 985 25.11 25.81 44.99
CA PRO A 985 25.08 27.07 44.25
C PRO A 985 25.74 26.95 42.84
N SER A 986 25.63 28.01 42.04
CA SER A 986 26.24 28.09 40.70
C SER A 986 27.74 28.38 40.72
N GLN A 987 28.53 27.56 40.02
CA GLN A 987 29.72 27.93 39.24
C GLN A 987 29.78 27.08 37.97
#